data_AF-A0AA35TSZ8-F1
#
_entry.id   AF-A0AA35TSZ8-F1
#
_cell.length_a   1.000
_cell.length_b   1.000
_cell.length_c   1.000
_cell.angle_alpha   90.00
_cell.angle_beta   90.00
_cell.angle_gamma   90.00
#
_symmetry.space_group_name_H-M   'P 1'
#
loop_
_entity.id
_entity.type
_entity.pdbx_description
1 polymer ?
#
loop_
_entity_poly.entity_id
_entity_poly.type
_entity_poly.pdbx_seq_one_letter_code
_entity_poly.pdbx_strand_id
1 'polypeptide(L)'
;MTNPLIWALLVITIGFGAIGFTDDAMKLLNRSHRGLNIRIKVAAELVLALGVVFWVTMILEAPLDHGLALPFVKSLLIDIGWFSVPFAVFVVIGSSNAVNLTDGLDGLAIVPIMVAAACFALIAYVVGNSVFTDYLQVHHVPGSGELAVFCGALVGAGLGFLWFNAPPAMVFMGDTGSLSTGAALGLIAVMTKHEIVLAIVGGLFVLEAAPSPSGLGDRAAPAVPACSVGTICRRRARRHGTKASRCDPLAPEDGIAALVPSPGVPLSHPAIVAAHDSGVEVVGDIELLWRTLPEPRYIGVTGTNGKSTTTALIGHLLRSAGARHVRVGGNLGTAALDLAPVPGDGTFVLELSSYQLDLTVETTFDIGVLLNVAPDHLDRHGTMAAYVDAKRQIFRPGRLGTAVIGIDDPISRVVHESLRERAQLQVVPVTVAARSRRGVSVAKGILHENGKAVCDLSQAAALPGTHNWQNAAAAFAAARACGLPPDRLAQALLDFPGLPHRMEKIGSVGGIPVINDSKATNAEAAARAIACFENVYWIAGGRPKEGGIDAIAPVFPHIAHVFLIGEAEERFAATLEGQLPVTRCGTLDRAVAAALDAACQNGREGTVVLFSPACASFDQFRDFEQRGDRFRALVPVDRVVAGEEAKTCTR
;
A
#
# COMPACT_ATOMS: atom_id res chain seq x y z
N MET A 1 35.34 26.37 16.85
CA MET A 1 34.26 26.87 15.97
C MET A 1 34.12 28.36 16.20
N THR A 2 34.56 29.19 15.25
CA THR A 2 34.53 30.67 15.36
C THR A 2 33.28 31.28 14.72
N ASN A 3 32.49 30.48 14.00
CA ASN A 3 31.34 30.94 13.23
C ASN A 3 30.12 31.22 14.13
N PRO A 4 29.64 32.47 14.22
CA PRO A 4 28.54 32.85 15.10
C PRO A 4 27.19 32.25 14.67
N LEU A 5 27.00 31.93 13.38
CA LEU A 5 25.78 31.29 12.88
C LEU A 5 25.64 29.87 13.41
N ILE A 6 26.75 29.11 13.49
CA ILE A 6 26.75 27.76 14.08
C ILE A 6 26.41 27.81 15.57
N TRP A 7 26.91 28.80 16.30
CA TRP A 7 26.58 28.95 17.72
C TRP A 7 25.10 29.26 17.94
N ALA A 8 24.53 30.17 17.16
CA ALA A 8 23.09 30.45 17.18
C ALA A 8 22.27 29.18 16.86
N LEU A 9 22.72 28.38 15.90
CA LEU A 9 22.10 27.10 15.54
C LEU A 9 22.17 26.06 16.67
N LEU A 10 23.33 25.89 17.31
CA LEU A 10 23.45 24.98 18.44
C LEU A 10 22.56 25.40 19.61
N VAL A 11 22.47 26.70 19.90
CA VAL A 11 21.60 27.22 20.98
C VAL A 11 20.12 26.93 20.69
N ILE A 12 19.64 27.15 19.46
CA ILE A 12 18.24 26.84 19.14
C ILE A 12 17.97 25.33 19.22
N THR A 13 18.87 24.51 18.67
CA THR A 13 18.71 23.04 18.62
C THR A 13 18.72 22.43 20.02
N ILE A 14 19.67 22.83 20.88
CA ILE A 14 19.76 22.35 22.26
C ILE A 14 18.61 22.90 23.09
N GLY A 15 18.25 24.18 22.94
CA GLY A 15 17.20 24.80 23.74
C GLY A 15 15.80 24.23 23.44
N PHE A 16 15.44 24.06 22.17
CA PHE A 16 14.20 23.38 21.80
C PHE A 16 14.23 21.89 22.19
N GLY A 17 15.39 21.23 22.09
CA GLY A 17 15.58 19.88 22.60
C GLY A 17 15.36 19.77 24.11
N ALA A 18 15.82 20.75 24.90
CA ALA A 18 15.63 20.79 26.35
C ALA A 18 14.16 21.03 26.74
N ILE A 19 13.45 21.89 25.99
CA ILE A 19 12.00 22.07 26.15
C ILE A 19 11.27 20.75 25.89
N GLY A 20 11.58 20.07 24.79
CA GLY A 20 11.01 18.77 24.45
C GLY A 20 11.36 17.68 25.47
N PHE A 21 12.60 17.63 25.93
CA PHE A 21 13.07 16.69 26.95
C PHE A 21 12.34 16.88 28.27
N THR A 22 12.11 18.13 28.69
CA THR A 22 11.36 18.42 29.91
C THR A 22 9.93 17.90 29.80
N ASP A 23 9.31 18.05 28.61
CA ASP A 23 7.96 17.55 28.35
C ASP A 23 7.89 16.02 28.36
N ASP A 24 8.80 15.36 27.66
CA ASP A 24 8.92 13.89 27.62
C ASP A 24 9.25 13.31 29.00
N ALA A 25 10.18 13.91 29.74
CA ALA A 25 10.55 13.49 31.08
C ALA A 25 9.38 13.65 32.07
N MET A 26 8.60 14.72 31.98
CA MET A 26 7.40 14.91 32.83
C MET A 26 6.34 13.85 32.56
N LYS A 27 6.11 13.47 31.29
CA LYS A 27 5.18 12.40 30.91
C LYS A 27 5.63 11.05 31.52
N LEU A 28 6.92 10.74 31.42
CA LEU A 28 7.50 9.48 31.91
C LEU A 28 7.55 9.40 33.44
N LEU A 29 8.05 10.43 34.11
CA LEU A 29 8.21 10.46 35.57
C LEU A 29 6.86 10.41 36.30
N ASN A 30 5.85 11.12 35.79
CA ASN A 30 4.52 11.16 36.39
C ASN A 30 3.62 10.00 35.94
N ARG A 31 4.09 9.11 35.06
CA ARG A 31 3.31 8.03 34.41
C ARG A 31 1.95 8.54 33.91
N SER A 32 1.95 9.73 33.33
CA SER A 32 0.72 10.42 32.91
C SER A 32 0.90 10.94 31.50
N HIS A 33 -0.21 11.04 30.76
CA HIS A 33 -0.18 11.62 29.42
C HIS A 33 -0.03 13.16 29.43
N ARG A 34 -0.02 13.79 30.62
CA ARG A 34 0.12 15.23 30.79
C ARG A 34 1.60 15.61 30.88
N GLY A 35 2.10 16.25 29.82
CA GLY A 35 3.41 16.91 29.79
C GLY A 35 3.37 18.34 30.34
N LEU A 36 4.27 19.19 29.86
CA LEU A 36 4.25 20.62 30.11
C LEU A 36 2.91 21.23 29.71
N ASN A 37 2.47 22.22 30.48
CA ASN A 37 1.33 23.03 30.07
C ASN A 37 1.66 23.68 28.72
N ILE A 38 0.78 23.50 27.73
CA ILE A 38 0.96 24.01 26.37
C ILE A 38 1.28 25.51 26.33
N ARG A 39 0.73 26.31 27.25
CA ARG A 39 1.02 27.74 27.35
C ARG A 39 2.47 28.01 27.77
N ILE A 40 2.99 27.22 28.71
CA ILE A 40 4.37 27.35 29.19
C ILE A 40 5.34 26.87 28.10
N LYS A 41 5.02 25.75 27.43
CA LYS A 41 5.82 25.22 26.33
C LYS A 41 5.97 26.24 25.19
N VAL A 42 4.85 26.75 24.67
CA VAL A 42 4.86 27.76 23.60
C VAL A 42 5.52 29.07 24.04
N ALA A 43 5.33 29.49 25.29
CA ALA A 43 6.03 30.67 25.81
C ALA A 43 7.55 30.47 25.86
N ALA A 44 8.03 29.30 26.27
CA ALA A 44 9.45 28.98 26.29
C ALA A 44 10.04 28.93 24.86
N GLU A 45 9.35 28.29 23.91
CA GLU A 45 9.73 28.29 22.49
C GLU A 45 9.81 29.72 21.93
N LEU A 46 8.83 30.58 22.26
CA LEU A 46 8.78 31.96 21.80
C LEU A 46 9.93 32.81 22.35
N VAL A 47 10.19 32.72 23.66
CA VAL A 47 11.28 33.49 24.29
C VAL A 47 12.63 33.09 23.71
N LEU A 48 12.87 31.78 23.57
CA LEU A 48 14.12 31.26 23.02
C LEU A 48 14.29 31.64 21.55
N ALA A 49 13.26 31.42 20.72
CA ALA A 49 13.30 31.76 19.29
C ALA A 49 13.50 33.27 19.08
N LEU A 50 12.83 34.13 19.85
CA LEU A 50 13.00 35.57 19.75
C LEU A 50 14.43 36.00 20.06
N GLY A 51 15.04 35.47 21.13
CA GLY A 51 16.41 35.78 21.50
C GLY A 51 17.43 35.35 20.42
N VAL A 52 17.28 34.13 19.89
CA VAL A 52 18.19 33.61 18.86
C VAL A 52 18.00 34.30 17.52
N VAL A 53 16.76 34.54 17.09
CA VAL A 53 16.48 35.26 15.82
C VAL A 53 16.98 36.70 15.88
N PHE A 54 16.80 37.38 17.02
CA PHE A 54 17.36 38.70 17.23
C PHE A 54 18.89 38.67 17.12
N TRP A 55 19.54 37.66 17.74
CA TRP A 55 20.98 37.47 17.62
C TRP A 55 21.42 37.23 16.17
N VAL A 56 20.71 36.40 15.40
CA VAL A 56 20.98 36.19 13.97
C VAL A 56 20.84 37.47 13.16
N THR A 57 19.84 38.31 13.47
CA THR A 57 19.65 39.60 12.82
C THR A 57 20.82 40.55 13.08
N MET A 58 21.47 40.45 14.25
CA MET A 58 22.69 41.22 14.56
C MET A 58 23.97 40.65 13.92
N ILE A 59 23.93 39.39 13.46
CA ILE A 59 25.06 38.73 12.78
C ILE A 59 25.03 39.02 11.27
N LEU A 60 23.84 39.02 10.66
CA LEU A 60 23.66 39.27 9.23
C LEU A 60 23.83 40.76 8.93
N GLU A 61 24.56 41.08 7.86
CA GLU A 61 24.73 42.47 7.38
C GLU A 61 23.63 42.87 6.40
N ALA A 62 23.32 44.17 6.31
CA ALA A 62 22.37 44.68 5.33
C ALA A 62 22.83 44.36 3.88
N PRO A 63 21.92 43.94 2.97
CA PRO A 63 20.46 43.89 3.10
C PRO A 63 19.88 42.55 3.63
N LEU A 64 20.71 41.66 4.18
CA LEU A 64 20.28 40.34 4.65
C LEU A 64 19.68 40.39 6.06
N ASP A 65 19.99 41.37 6.89
CA ASP A 65 19.37 41.52 8.22
C ASP A 65 17.83 41.55 8.19
N HIS A 66 17.25 42.36 7.31
CA HIS A 66 15.81 42.57 7.18
C HIS A 66 15.20 42.08 5.86
N GLY A 67 16.04 41.58 4.94
CA GLY A 67 15.61 41.08 3.64
C GLY A 67 14.91 39.71 3.70
N LEU A 68 13.85 39.58 2.94
CA LEU A 68 13.17 38.33 2.59
C LEU A 68 13.42 37.99 1.11
N ALA A 69 14.02 36.85 0.83
CA ALA A 69 14.29 36.44 -0.56
C ALA A 69 13.06 35.79 -1.20
N LEU A 70 12.77 36.17 -2.44
CA LEU A 70 11.71 35.53 -3.24
C LEU A 70 12.30 34.42 -4.12
N PRO A 71 11.81 33.17 -4.02
CA PRO A 71 12.29 32.10 -4.87
C PRO A 71 11.93 32.38 -6.34
N PHE A 72 12.76 31.88 -7.26
CA PHE A 72 12.61 32.02 -8.72
C PHE A 72 12.77 33.44 -9.28
N VAL A 73 12.95 34.45 -8.43
CA VAL A 73 13.29 35.81 -8.84
C VAL A 73 14.75 36.09 -8.47
N LYS A 74 15.57 36.37 -9.48
CA LYS A 74 17.01 36.53 -9.33
C LYS A 74 17.32 37.73 -8.41
N SER A 75 18.04 37.46 -7.33
CA SER A 75 18.61 38.46 -6.43
C SER A 75 17.61 39.49 -5.83
N LEU A 76 16.32 39.16 -5.74
CA LEU A 76 15.32 40.04 -5.15
C LEU A 76 15.19 39.78 -3.64
N LEU A 77 15.64 40.75 -2.84
CA LEU A 77 15.34 40.83 -1.40
C LEU A 77 14.30 41.92 -1.18
N ILE A 78 13.18 41.54 -0.57
CA ILE A 78 12.19 42.49 -0.08
C ILE A 78 12.60 42.86 1.34
N ASP A 79 12.98 44.11 1.55
CA ASP A 79 13.18 44.65 2.90
C ASP A 79 11.82 44.78 3.59
N ILE A 80 11.60 43.96 4.61
CA ILE A 80 10.40 43.98 5.44
C ILE A 80 10.64 44.68 6.80
N GLY A 81 11.81 45.30 6.96
CA GLY A 81 12.24 45.99 8.16
C GLY A 81 12.17 45.09 9.40
N TRP A 82 11.81 45.70 10.53
CA TRP A 82 11.69 44.98 11.82
C TRP A 82 10.63 43.88 11.83
N PHE A 83 9.76 43.78 10.82
CA PHE A 83 8.85 42.65 10.67
C PHE A 83 9.60 41.35 10.33
N SER A 84 10.87 41.42 9.90
CA SER A 84 11.72 40.25 9.67
C SER A 84 11.88 39.37 10.92
N VAL A 85 11.97 39.99 12.10
CA VAL A 85 12.14 39.28 13.38
C VAL A 85 10.92 38.44 13.76
N PRO A 86 9.69 38.98 13.89
CA PRO A 86 8.51 38.16 14.18
C PRO A 86 8.22 37.15 13.07
N PHE A 87 8.52 37.47 11.81
CA PHE A 87 8.41 36.52 10.70
C PHE A 87 9.38 35.34 10.85
N ALA A 88 10.66 35.58 11.12
CA ALA A 88 11.67 34.54 11.33
C ALA A 88 11.37 33.69 12.57
N VAL A 89 10.88 34.30 13.67
CA VAL A 89 10.39 33.58 14.84
C VAL A 89 9.24 32.65 14.47
N PHE A 90 8.29 33.13 13.67
CA PHE A 90 7.19 32.31 13.16
C PHE A 90 7.70 31.14 12.29
N VAL A 91 8.70 31.36 11.43
CA VAL A 91 9.31 30.29 10.62
C VAL A 91 9.97 29.22 11.50
N VAL A 92 10.73 29.61 12.52
CA VAL A 92 11.41 28.68 13.44
C VAL A 92 10.40 27.86 14.25
N ILE A 93 9.46 28.54 14.92
CA ILE A 93 8.45 27.88 15.76
C ILE A 93 7.48 27.06 14.90
N GLY A 94 7.10 27.58 13.73
CA GLY A 94 6.24 26.91 12.76
C GLY A 94 6.87 25.63 12.24
N SER A 95 8.16 25.67 11.86
CA SER A 95 8.92 24.49 11.43
C SER A 95 9.08 23.47 12.56
N SER A 96 9.45 23.91 13.77
CA SER A 96 9.55 23.06 14.95
C SER A 96 8.24 22.31 15.26
N ASN A 97 7.14 23.04 15.31
CA ASN A 97 5.83 22.46 15.57
C ASN A 97 5.32 21.62 14.39
N ALA A 98 5.65 21.96 13.14
CA ALA A 98 5.30 21.14 11.98
C ALA A 98 6.01 19.78 12.01
N VAL A 99 7.29 19.74 12.38
CA VAL A 99 8.07 18.51 12.52
C VAL A 99 7.55 17.67 13.69
N ASN A 100 7.35 18.26 14.87
CA ASN A 100 6.74 17.59 16.03
C ASN A 100 5.37 16.98 15.69
N LEU A 101 4.57 17.73 14.95
CA LEU A 101 3.27 17.32 14.49
C LEU A 101 3.32 16.21 13.40
N THR A 102 4.43 16.08 12.67
CA THR A 102 4.67 15.03 11.67
C THR A 102 5.21 13.76 12.33
N ASP A 103 6.07 13.90 13.34
CA ASP A 103 6.60 12.79 14.12
C ASP A 103 5.48 12.05 14.87
N GLY A 104 4.54 12.81 15.45
CA GLY A 104 3.33 12.26 16.08
C GLY A 104 2.28 11.65 15.13
N LEU A 105 2.52 11.58 13.81
CA LEU A 105 1.65 10.86 12.85
C LEU A 105 1.96 9.37 12.85
N ASP A 106 3.20 9.01 12.47
CA ASP A 106 3.63 7.63 12.21
C ASP A 106 5.04 7.33 12.77
N GLY A 107 5.67 8.26 13.50
CA GLY A 107 7.04 8.11 14.06
C GLY A 107 8.17 8.11 13.02
N LEU A 108 7.86 8.42 11.76
CA LEU A 108 8.75 8.36 10.59
C LEU A 108 9.21 9.74 10.09
N ALA A 109 8.99 10.82 10.86
CA ALA A 109 9.30 12.19 10.42
C ALA A 109 10.78 12.42 10.10
N ILE A 110 11.66 11.56 10.61
CA ILE A 110 13.10 11.66 10.42
C ILE A 110 13.53 11.56 8.95
N VAL A 111 12.87 10.73 8.12
CA VAL A 111 13.20 10.62 6.69
C VAL A 111 12.97 11.97 5.97
N PRO A 112 11.79 12.58 6.07
CA PRO A 112 11.55 13.91 5.52
C PRO A 112 12.50 14.99 6.09
N ILE A 113 12.84 14.94 7.39
CA ILE A 113 13.82 15.86 8.00
C ILE A 113 15.20 15.69 7.35
N MET A 114 15.64 14.45 7.09
CA MET A 114 16.92 14.19 6.42
C MET A 114 16.94 14.71 4.99
N VAL A 115 15.83 14.58 4.25
CA VAL A 115 15.71 15.13 2.90
C VAL A 115 15.80 16.66 2.93
N ALA A 116 15.05 17.33 3.82
CA ALA A 116 15.14 18.77 3.99
C ALA A 116 16.54 19.20 4.42
N ALA A 117 17.17 18.51 5.38
CA ALA A 117 18.53 18.77 5.82
C ALA A 117 19.53 18.61 4.68
N ALA A 118 19.41 17.60 3.82
CA ALA A 118 20.27 17.42 2.65
C ALA A 118 20.08 18.55 1.62
N CYS A 119 18.85 18.98 1.36
CA CYS A 119 18.57 20.13 0.50
C CYS A 119 19.18 21.41 1.09
N PHE A 120 18.99 21.66 2.38
CA PHE A 120 19.56 22.83 3.06
C PHE A 120 21.07 22.74 3.22
N ALA A 121 21.68 21.54 3.25
CA ALA A 121 23.13 21.39 3.19
C ALA A 121 23.67 21.91 1.86
N LEU A 122 23.02 21.54 0.75
CA LEU A 122 23.38 22.03 -0.58
C LEU A 122 23.16 23.54 -0.70
N ILE A 123 22.01 24.05 -0.25
CA ILE A 123 21.71 25.49 -0.27
C ILE A 123 22.74 26.26 0.56
N ALA A 124 23.01 25.82 1.79
CA ALA A 124 23.98 26.46 2.68
C ALA A 124 25.39 26.52 2.07
N TYR A 125 25.81 25.41 1.42
CA TYR A 125 27.08 25.34 0.71
C TYR A 125 27.14 26.31 -0.48
N VAL A 126 26.09 26.34 -1.31
CA VAL A 126 26.01 27.22 -2.48
C VAL A 126 25.98 28.69 -2.06
N VAL A 127 25.08 29.05 -1.15
CA VAL A 127 24.88 30.42 -0.65
C VAL A 127 26.09 30.93 0.15
N GLY A 128 26.84 30.03 0.79
CA GLY A 128 28.08 30.38 1.49
C GLY A 128 29.29 30.58 0.57
N ASN A 129 29.19 30.19 -0.70
CA ASN A 129 30.29 30.24 -1.67
C ASN A 129 30.11 31.39 -2.66
N SER A 130 31.04 32.35 -2.67
CA SER A 130 30.98 33.53 -3.54
C SER A 130 30.98 33.19 -5.03
N VAL A 131 31.71 32.15 -5.45
CA VAL A 131 31.80 31.74 -6.86
C VAL A 131 30.46 31.20 -7.36
N PHE A 132 29.79 30.36 -6.57
CA PHE A 132 28.51 29.77 -6.98
C PHE A 132 27.36 30.77 -6.90
N THR A 133 27.38 31.68 -5.92
CA THR A 133 26.35 32.71 -5.76
C THR A 133 26.34 33.70 -6.92
N ASP A 134 27.51 34.14 -7.38
CA ASP A 134 27.65 34.98 -8.57
C ASP A 134 27.13 34.28 -9.84
N TYR A 135 27.48 33.00 -10.02
CA TYR A 135 27.07 32.22 -11.19
C TYR A 135 25.56 31.92 -11.21
N LEU A 136 24.99 31.52 -10.08
CA LEU A 136 23.58 31.14 -9.95
C LEU A 136 22.66 32.35 -9.70
N GLN A 137 23.24 33.54 -9.49
CA GLN A 137 22.54 34.78 -9.20
C GLN A 137 21.66 34.69 -7.93
N VAL A 138 22.20 34.02 -6.91
CA VAL A 138 21.59 33.89 -5.57
C VAL A 138 22.37 34.73 -4.57
N HIS A 139 21.73 35.11 -3.46
CA HIS A 139 22.38 35.95 -2.45
C HIS A 139 23.51 35.20 -1.75
N HIS A 140 24.69 35.82 -1.67
CA HIS A 140 25.79 35.31 -0.85
C HIS A 140 25.53 35.62 0.61
N VAL A 141 25.57 34.61 1.49
CA VAL A 141 25.49 34.79 2.94
C VAL A 141 26.83 34.38 3.56
N PRO A 142 27.65 35.34 4.02
CA PRO A 142 28.94 35.05 4.63
C PRO A 142 28.83 34.09 5.81
N GLY A 143 29.66 33.05 5.82
CA GLY A 143 29.70 32.07 6.92
C GLY A 143 28.59 31.01 6.90
N SER A 144 27.60 31.08 6.01
CA SER A 144 26.54 30.05 5.97
C SER A 144 27.02 28.68 5.49
N GLY A 145 28.18 28.60 4.82
CA GLY A 145 28.72 27.33 4.30
C GLY A 145 28.96 26.26 5.37
N GLU A 146 29.33 26.67 6.60
CA GLU A 146 29.53 25.72 7.71
C GLU A 146 28.21 25.08 8.17
N LEU A 147 27.05 25.70 7.90
CA LEU A 147 25.75 25.11 8.22
C LEU A 147 25.53 23.78 7.48
N ALA A 148 26.19 23.58 6.33
CA ALA A 148 26.17 22.31 5.60
C ALA A 148 26.77 21.15 6.42
N VAL A 149 27.77 21.43 7.27
CA VAL A 149 28.36 20.42 8.18
C VAL A 149 27.35 20.01 9.24
N PHE A 150 26.62 20.98 9.82
CA PHE A 150 25.54 20.68 10.76
C PHE A 150 24.43 19.86 10.09
N CYS A 151 23.99 20.24 8.89
CA CYS A 151 23.01 19.48 8.14
C CYS A 151 23.49 18.05 7.85
N GLY A 152 24.75 17.86 7.48
CA GLY A 152 25.35 16.53 7.29
C GLY A 152 25.35 15.70 8.57
N ALA A 153 25.67 16.33 9.71
CA ALA A 153 25.58 15.68 11.03
C ALA A 153 24.13 15.30 11.38
N LEU A 154 23.16 16.16 11.06
CA LEU A 154 21.74 15.89 11.25
C LEU A 154 21.26 14.71 10.38
N VAL A 155 21.70 14.64 9.11
CA VAL A 155 21.43 13.50 8.22
C VAL A 155 22.04 12.21 8.77
N GLY A 156 23.31 12.26 9.21
CA GLY A 156 23.98 11.11 9.82
C GLY A 156 23.31 10.63 11.11
N ALA A 157 22.90 11.56 11.98
CA ALA A 157 22.14 11.26 13.19
C ALA A 157 20.78 10.64 12.84
N GLY A 158 20.10 11.14 11.81
CA GLY A 158 18.85 10.57 11.30
C GLY A 158 18.99 9.14 10.78
N LEU A 159 20.06 8.85 10.02
CA LEU A 159 20.38 7.48 9.58
C LEU A 159 20.63 6.55 10.77
N GLY A 160 21.39 7.02 11.77
CA GLY A 160 21.61 6.26 13.00
C GLY A 160 20.32 6.00 13.77
N PHE A 161 19.44 6.99 13.87
CA PHE A 161 18.13 6.85 14.51
C PHE A 161 17.22 5.86 13.76
N LEU A 162 17.21 5.88 12.43
CA LEU A 162 16.38 4.98 11.61
C LEU A 162 16.65 3.49 11.87
N TRP A 163 17.90 3.14 12.19
CA TRP A 163 18.26 1.77 12.57
C TRP A 163 17.47 1.27 13.79
N PHE A 164 17.23 2.15 14.76
CA PHE A 164 16.47 1.83 15.98
C PHE A 164 14.97 2.07 15.85
N ASN A 165 14.54 2.74 14.78
CA ASN A 165 13.14 3.01 14.48
C ASN A 165 12.54 1.97 13.52
N ALA A 166 13.35 1.12 12.89
CA ALA A 166 12.89 0.03 12.04
C ALA A 166 12.03 -1.00 12.82
N PRO A 167 10.96 -1.58 12.23
CA PRO A 167 10.07 -2.49 12.95
C PRO A 167 10.79 -3.76 13.47
N PRO A 168 10.66 -4.11 14.76
CA PRO A 168 9.96 -3.37 15.81
C PRO A 168 10.78 -2.18 16.36
N ALA A 169 10.17 -0.98 16.40
CA ALA A 169 10.86 0.23 16.85
C ALA A 169 11.28 0.14 18.33
N MET A 170 12.55 0.42 18.60
CA MET A 170 13.14 0.41 19.94
C MET A 170 13.30 1.81 20.54
N VAL A 171 13.37 2.84 19.68
CA VAL A 171 13.55 4.24 20.10
C VAL A 171 12.56 5.14 19.37
N PHE A 172 11.87 5.99 20.13
CA PHE A 172 10.96 7.02 19.63
C PHE A 172 11.64 8.39 19.73
N MET A 173 11.43 9.25 18.73
CA MET A 173 12.06 10.58 18.65
C MET A 173 11.53 11.55 19.71
N GLY A 174 10.22 11.47 19.99
CA GLY A 174 9.55 12.26 21.02
C GLY A 174 9.55 13.76 20.74
N ASP A 175 9.07 14.54 21.70
CA ASP A 175 9.10 16.01 21.62
C ASP A 175 10.56 16.51 21.67
N THR A 176 11.46 15.77 22.32
CA THR A 176 12.90 16.07 22.42
C THR A 176 13.57 16.20 21.06
N GLY A 177 13.44 15.19 20.20
CA GLY A 177 14.08 15.20 18.89
C GLY A 177 13.33 16.07 17.89
N SER A 178 12.00 15.99 17.89
CA SER A 178 11.19 16.61 16.84
C SER A 178 11.14 18.13 16.93
N LEU A 179 11.05 18.71 18.14
CA LEU A 179 11.13 20.16 18.33
C LEU A 179 12.51 20.71 17.96
N SER A 180 13.56 20.00 18.39
CA SER A 180 14.96 20.36 18.17
C SER A 180 15.32 20.42 16.68
N THR A 181 14.99 19.37 15.94
CA THR A 181 15.31 19.24 14.51
C THR A 181 14.49 20.18 13.64
N GLY A 182 13.20 20.36 13.93
CA GLY A 182 12.37 21.33 13.20
C GLY A 182 12.77 22.78 13.46
N ALA A 183 13.16 23.14 14.68
CA ALA A 183 13.70 24.48 14.98
C ALA A 183 15.04 24.72 14.27
N ALA A 184 15.90 23.70 14.21
CA ALA A 184 17.17 23.76 13.48
C ALA A 184 16.97 24.05 11.99
N LEU A 185 16.07 23.30 11.32
CA LEU A 185 15.73 23.53 9.91
C LEU A 185 15.12 24.92 9.67
N GLY A 186 14.23 25.34 10.58
CA GLY A 186 13.65 26.69 10.56
C GLY A 186 14.71 27.79 10.60
N LEU A 187 15.68 27.66 11.52
CA LEU A 187 16.73 28.65 11.66
C LEU A 187 17.74 28.62 10.50
N ILE A 188 18.09 27.44 9.98
CA ILE A 188 18.95 27.32 8.80
C ILE A 188 18.31 28.01 7.60
N ALA A 189 16.99 27.86 7.41
CA ALA A 189 16.28 28.55 6.34
C ALA A 189 16.31 30.08 6.49
N VAL A 190 16.15 30.59 7.72
CA VAL A 190 16.28 32.03 8.03
C VAL A 190 17.71 32.52 7.76
N MET A 191 18.73 31.79 8.23
CA MET A 191 20.12 32.16 8.03
C MET A 191 20.52 32.16 6.55
N THR A 192 20.01 31.22 5.76
CA THR A 192 20.32 31.10 4.34
C THR A 192 19.44 31.95 3.43
N LYS A 193 18.45 32.66 3.97
CA LYS A 193 17.44 33.42 3.20
C LYS A 193 16.63 32.57 2.23
N HIS A 194 16.22 31.41 2.72
CA HIS A 194 15.46 30.41 1.99
C HIS A 194 14.21 30.01 2.80
N GLU A 195 13.59 30.96 3.51
CA GLU A 195 12.41 30.76 4.36
C GLU A 195 11.21 30.26 3.55
N ILE A 196 10.98 30.83 2.37
CA ILE A 196 9.90 30.40 1.47
C ILE A 196 10.23 29.02 0.88
N VAL A 197 11.50 28.73 0.62
CA VAL A 197 11.93 27.41 0.14
C VAL A 197 11.71 26.35 1.22
N LEU A 198 11.90 26.66 2.50
CA LEU A 198 11.50 25.75 3.59
C LEU A 198 10.00 25.47 3.55
N ALA A 199 9.16 26.45 3.22
CA ALA A 199 7.72 26.22 3.06
C ALA A 199 7.38 25.37 1.83
N ILE A 200 8.23 25.31 0.80
CA ILE A 200 8.06 24.45 -0.38
C ILE A 200 8.57 23.04 -0.10
N VAL A 201 9.84 22.93 0.33
CA VAL A 201 10.49 21.67 0.72
C VAL A 201 9.71 21.02 1.85
N GLY A 202 9.26 21.81 2.82
CA GLY A 202 8.42 21.37 3.92
C GLY A 202 6.92 21.32 3.61
N GLY A 203 6.45 22.02 2.58
CA GLY A 203 5.09 21.91 2.06
C GLY A 203 4.82 20.55 1.39
N LEU A 204 5.87 19.89 0.89
CA LEU A 204 5.82 18.50 0.48
C LEU A 204 5.38 17.58 1.64
N PHE A 205 5.77 17.88 2.89
CA PHE A 205 5.30 17.17 4.10
C PHE A 205 3.78 17.31 4.31
N VAL A 206 3.17 18.36 3.76
CA VAL A 206 1.72 18.64 3.84
C VAL A 206 0.96 18.06 2.64
N LEU A 207 1.64 17.93 1.48
CA LEU A 207 1.11 17.41 0.21
C LEU A 207 1.16 15.88 0.12
N GLU A 208 2.17 15.21 0.67
CA GLU A 208 2.15 13.73 0.82
C GLU A 208 0.96 13.27 1.68
N ALA A 209 0.49 14.14 2.60
CA ALA A 209 -0.70 13.92 3.39
C ALA A 209 -2.03 14.28 2.66
N ALA A 210 -1.98 14.95 1.50
CA ALA A 210 -3.16 15.39 0.75
C ALA A 210 -3.67 14.29 -0.21
N PRO A 211 -5.00 14.06 -0.31
CA PRO A 211 -5.55 13.14 -1.31
C PRO A 211 -5.42 13.72 -2.73
N SER A 212 -5.27 12.83 -3.73
CA SER A 212 -5.44 13.15 -5.14
C SER A 212 -6.90 13.58 -5.41
N PRO A 213 -7.18 14.56 -6.27
CA PRO A 213 -8.55 15.05 -6.49
C PRO A 213 -9.36 14.00 -7.27
N SER A 214 -10.12 13.17 -6.56
CA SER A 214 -11.22 12.39 -7.13
C SER A 214 -12.45 13.30 -7.28
N GLY A 215 -12.98 13.38 -8.49
CA GLY A 215 -14.08 14.27 -8.87
C GLY A 215 -15.43 13.85 -8.28
N LEU A 216 -15.66 14.16 -7.01
CA LEU A 216 -17.01 14.31 -6.48
C LEU A 216 -17.45 15.77 -6.69
N GLY A 217 -18.55 15.95 -7.42
CA GLY A 217 -19.23 17.24 -7.50
C GLY A 217 -19.72 17.65 -6.10
N ASP A 218 -19.36 18.86 -5.70
CA ASP A 218 -19.80 19.51 -4.48
C ASP A 218 -21.33 19.54 -4.39
N ARG A 219 -21.87 18.69 -3.52
CA ARG A 219 -23.11 18.99 -2.79
C ARG A 219 -22.76 18.95 -1.31
N ALA A 220 -22.78 20.11 -0.67
CA ALA A 220 -22.50 20.27 0.75
C ALA A 220 -23.51 19.44 1.58
N ALA A 221 -23.08 18.28 2.06
CA ALA A 221 -23.76 17.55 3.12
C ALA A 221 -23.45 18.20 4.48
N PRO A 222 -24.39 18.19 5.45
CA PRO A 222 -24.16 18.75 6.77
C PRO A 222 -23.02 18.01 7.48
N ALA A 223 -22.15 18.76 8.17
CA ALA A 223 -20.96 18.23 8.85
C ALA A 223 -21.32 17.32 10.03
N VAL A 224 -21.15 16.01 9.86
CA VAL A 224 -21.23 15.03 10.95
C VAL A 224 -19.92 15.08 11.76
N PRO A 225 -19.92 15.10 13.11
CA PRO A 225 -18.68 14.98 13.88
C PRO A 225 -18.05 13.60 13.68
N ALA A 226 -16.75 13.52 13.41
CA ALA A 226 -16.04 12.25 13.22
C ALA A 226 -14.82 12.18 14.15
N CYS A 227 -14.81 11.27 15.14
CA CYS A 227 -13.61 11.01 15.93
C CYS A 227 -12.72 10.01 15.19
N SER A 228 -11.41 10.26 15.18
CA SER A 228 -10.45 9.34 14.56
C SER A 228 -9.26 9.13 15.48
N VAL A 229 -8.77 7.89 15.56
CA VAL A 229 -7.63 7.47 16.40
C VAL A 229 -6.29 7.88 15.76
N GLY A 230 -6.21 7.92 14.42
CA GLY A 230 -5.01 8.30 13.67
C GLY A 230 -4.91 9.81 13.39
N THR A 231 -3.73 10.39 13.58
CA THR A 231 -3.52 11.84 13.39
C THR A 231 -3.69 12.27 11.92
N ILE A 232 -3.46 11.37 10.95
CA ILE A 232 -3.66 11.60 9.49
C ILE A 232 -5.15 11.74 9.13
N CYS A 233 -5.98 10.81 9.59
CA CYS A 233 -7.42 10.82 9.33
C CYS A 233 -8.10 12.06 9.94
N ARG A 234 -7.66 12.53 11.11
CA ARG A 234 -8.17 13.77 11.74
C ARG A 234 -7.92 15.02 10.88
N ARG A 235 -6.76 15.13 10.22
CA ARG A 235 -6.45 16.29 9.37
C ARG A 235 -7.23 16.26 8.06
N ARG A 236 -7.40 15.09 7.43
CA ARG A 236 -8.25 14.95 6.24
C ARG A 236 -9.71 15.28 6.55
N ALA A 237 -10.25 14.79 7.67
CA ALA A 237 -11.60 15.13 8.12
C ALA A 237 -11.77 16.65 8.34
N ARG A 238 -10.84 17.31 9.04
CA ARG A 238 -10.89 18.77 9.26
C ARG A 238 -10.83 19.58 7.95
N ARG A 239 -10.12 19.10 6.93
CA ARG A 239 -10.05 19.74 5.60
C ARG A 239 -11.37 19.69 4.83
N HIS A 240 -12.25 18.73 5.13
CA HIS A 240 -13.60 18.64 4.57
C HIS A 240 -14.69 19.25 5.47
N GLY A 241 -14.30 20.08 6.45
CA GLY A 241 -15.25 20.73 7.37
C GLY A 241 -15.74 19.84 8.52
N THR A 242 -15.20 18.64 8.67
CA THR A 242 -15.59 17.67 9.71
C THR A 242 -14.84 17.95 11.01
N LYS A 243 -15.54 18.12 12.14
CA LYS A 243 -14.91 18.21 13.46
C LYS A 243 -14.28 16.86 13.80
N ALA A 244 -12.94 16.84 13.95
CA ALA A 244 -12.21 15.64 14.36
C ALA A 244 -11.37 15.89 15.62
N SER A 245 -11.67 15.16 16.69
CA SER A 245 -10.98 15.15 17.99
C SER A 245 -10.08 13.91 18.12
N ARG A 246 -9.10 13.96 19.02
CA ARG A 246 -8.27 12.82 19.41
C ARG A 246 -9.07 11.98 20.41
N CYS A 247 -9.29 10.70 20.12
CA CYS A 247 -9.91 9.75 21.03
C CYS A 247 -8.79 8.88 21.64
N ASP A 248 -8.63 8.94 22.96
CA ASP A 248 -7.57 8.23 23.70
C ASP A 248 -8.02 8.05 25.16
N PRO A 249 -8.22 6.81 25.65
CA PRO A 249 -9.13 5.79 25.11
C PRO A 249 -10.58 6.31 25.08
N LEU A 250 -11.44 5.70 24.26
CA LEU A 250 -12.89 5.99 24.20
C LEU A 250 -13.48 6.06 25.61
N ALA A 251 -13.80 7.27 26.08
CA ALA A 251 -14.64 7.43 27.25
C ALA A 251 -16.09 7.25 26.80
N PRO A 252 -16.96 6.52 27.55
CA PRO A 252 -18.39 6.38 27.23
C PRO A 252 -19.11 7.73 27.06
N GLU A 253 -18.50 8.80 27.55
CA GLU A 253 -18.98 10.17 27.64
C GLU A 253 -18.76 10.97 26.33
N ASP A 254 -18.01 10.43 25.35
CA ASP A 254 -17.57 11.16 24.15
C ASP A 254 -18.63 11.30 23.05
N GLY A 255 -19.83 10.71 23.21
CA GLY A 255 -20.95 10.86 22.27
C GLY A 255 -20.67 10.31 20.86
N ILE A 256 -19.80 9.31 20.73
CA ILE A 256 -19.39 8.73 19.46
C ILE A 256 -20.42 7.72 18.98
N ALA A 257 -20.97 7.95 17.78
CA ALA A 257 -21.99 7.09 17.19
C ALA A 257 -21.44 5.75 16.67
N ALA A 258 -20.24 5.76 16.08
CA ALA A 258 -19.59 4.55 15.58
C ALA A 258 -18.06 4.71 15.49
N LEU A 259 -17.34 3.59 15.65
CA LEU A 259 -15.91 3.45 15.41
C LEU A 259 -15.68 2.73 14.08
N VAL A 260 -14.83 3.31 13.22
CA VAL A 260 -14.51 2.75 11.90
C VAL A 260 -13.04 2.35 11.82
N PRO A 261 -12.65 1.15 12.27
CA PRO A 261 -11.25 0.72 12.23
C PRO A 261 -10.84 0.35 10.80
N SER A 262 -9.56 0.56 10.50
CA SER A 262 -8.96 -0.05 9.30
C SER A 262 -8.96 -1.59 9.47
N PRO A 263 -9.25 -2.38 8.42
CA PRO A 263 -9.31 -3.84 8.52
C PRO A 263 -8.04 -4.49 9.09
N GLY A 264 -6.88 -3.87 8.88
CA GLY A 264 -5.60 -4.35 9.43
C GLY A 264 -5.47 -4.25 10.95
N VAL A 265 -6.33 -3.48 11.63
CA VAL A 265 -6.28 -3.33 13.09
C VAL A 265 -6.88 -4.58 13.75
N PRO A 266 -6.19 -5.19 14.73
CA PRO A 266 -6.74 -6.31 15.50
C PRO A 266 -8.03 -5.96 16.22
N LEU A 267 -9.07 -6.80 16.15
CA LEU A 267 -10.31 -6.61 16.93
C LEU A 267 -10.04 -6.64 18.45
N SER A 268 -8.95 -7.27 18.87
CA SER A 268 -8.45 -7.26 20.24
C SER A 268 -7.80 -5.93 20.65
N HIS A 269 -7.68 -4.96 19.74
CA HIS A 269 -7.10 -3.67 20.05
C HIS A 269 -7.91 -2.97 21.16
N PRO A 270 -7.27 -2.39 22.20
CA PRO A 270 -7.97 -1.84 23.36
C PRO A 270 -9.08 -0.84 23.02
N ALA A 271 -8.89 -0.01 21.98
CA ALA A 271 -9.91 0.92 21.52
C ALA A 271 -11.16 0.24 20.94
N ILE A 272 -11.01 -0.88 20.23
CA ILE A 272 -12.15 -1.63 19.67
C ILE A 272 -12.89 -2.36 20.79
N VAL A 273 -12.14 -2.95 21.73
CA VAL A 273 -12.71 -3.58 22.94
C VAL A 273 -13.49 -2.54 23.76
N ALA A 274 -12.91 -1.37 24.03
CA ALA A 274 -13.58 -0.30 24.75
C ALA A 274 -14.84 0.22 24.02
N ALA A 275 -14.82 0.30 22.68
CA ALA A 275 -16.00 0.64 21.89
C ALA A 275 -17.12 -0.37 22.11
N HIS A 276 -16.81 -1.66 21.97
CA HIS A 276 -17.77 -2.74 22.22
C HIS A 276 -18.32 -2.72 23.65
N ASP A 277 -17.45 -2.58 24.65
CA ASP A 277 -17.84 -2.53 26.07
C ASP A 277 -18.72 -1.32 26.38
N SER A 278 -18.58 -0.23 25.63
CA SER A 278 -19.37 0.99 25.75
C SER A 278 -20.62 1.01 24.86
N GLY A 279 -20.91 -0.07 24.13
CA GLY A 279 -22.03 -0.15 23.18
C GLY A 279 -21.89 0.75 21.94
N VAL A 280 -20.69 1.26 21.66
CA VAL A 280 -20.38 2.01 20.44
C VAL A 280 -20.25 1.03 19.30
N GLU A 281 -20.97 1.29 18.21
CA GLU A 281 -20.96 0.42 17.04
C GLU A 281 -19.57 0.39 16.39
N VAL A 282 -19.08 -0.79 16.00
CA VAL A 282 -17.80 -0.94 15.29
C VAL A 282 -18.08 -1.47 13.89
N VAL A 283 -17.79 -0.66 12.86
CA VAL A 283 -18.14 -0.97 11.46
C VAL A 283 -16.99 -0.69 10.49
N GLY A 284 -16.95 -1.42 9.38
CA GLY A 284 -15.92 -1.28 8.34
C GLY A 284 -16.32 -0.37 7.19
N ASP A 285 -15.38 -0.18 6.26
CA ASP A 285 -15.57 0.54 5.01
C ASP A 285 -16.67 -0.09 4.12
N ILE A 286 -16.73 -1.42 4.09
CA ILE A 286 -17.78 -2.16 3.35
C ILE A 286 -19.18 -1.88 3.89
N GLU A 287 -19.32 -1.83 5.22
CA GLU A 287 -20.59 -1.55 5.89
C GLU A 287 -21.08 -0.14 5.57
N LEU A 288 -20.16 0.84 5.59
CA LEU A 288 -20.48 2.22 5.23
C LEU A 288 -20.92 2.36 3.77
N LEU A 289 -20.26 1.67 2.84
CA LEU A 289 -20.67 1.65 1.42
C LEU A 289 -22.11 1.12 1.30
N TRP A 290 -22.38 -0.03 1.92
CA TRP A 290 -23.68 -0.69 1.84
C TRP A 290 -24.82 0.16 2.43
N ARG A 291 -24.59 0.77 3.61
CA ARG A 291 -25.56 1.68 4.25
C ARG A 291 -25.84 2.93 3.44
N THR A 292 -24.83 3.43 2.73
CA THR A 292 -24.95 4.65 1.91
C THR A 292 -25.67 4.38 0.60
N LEU A 293 -25.41 3.23 -0.03
CA LEU A 293 -25.99 2.84 -1.31
C LEU A 293 -26.63 1.44 -1.20
N PRO A 294 -27.78 1.29 -0.53
CA PRO A 294 -28.36 -0.02 -0.27
C PRO A 294 -29.15 -0.58 -1.45
N GLU A 295 -29.44 0.20 -2.50
CA GLU A 295 -30.27 -0.24 -3.64
C GLU A 295 -29.53 -1.12 -4.66
N PRO A 296 -28.30 -0.79 -5.11
CA PRO A 296 -27.57 -1.58 -6.11
C PRO A 296 -27.40 -3.04 -5.71
N ARG A 297 -27.11 -3.89 -6.69
CA ARG A 297 -26.74 -5.29 -6.45
C ARG A 297 -25.33 -5.39 -5.88
N TYR A 298 -25.14 -6.22 -4.86
CA TYR A 298 -23.85 -6.51 -4.25
C TYR A 298 -23.45 -7.98 -4.50
N ILE A 299 -22.32 -8.17 -5.15
CA ILE A 299 -21.66 -9.47 -5.34
C ILE A 299 -20.39 -9.48 -4.51
N GLY A 300 -20.37 -10.28 -3.45
CA GLY A 300 -19.20 -10.43 -2.59
C GLY A 300 -18.37 -11.64 -2.99
N VAL A 301 -17.03 -11.50 -3.02
CA VAL A 301 -16.11 -12.60 -3.29
C VAL A 301 -15.08 -12.74 -2.17
N THR A 302 -15.04 -13.90 -1.51
CA THR A 302 -14.01 -14.24 -0.54
C THR A 302 -13.45 -15.65 -0.75
N GLY A 303 -12.41 -15.95 0.02
CA GLY A 303 -11.64 -17.19 -0.02
C GLY A 303 -10.21 -16.97 0.47
N THR A 304 -9.45 -18.04 0.67
CA THR A 304 -8.01 -17.90 0.92
C THR A 304 -7.32 -17.45 -0.36
N ASN A 305 -7.56 -18.15 -1.48
CA ASN A 305 -6.94 -17.90 -2.77
C ASN A 305 -7.95 -17.64 -3.90
N GLY A 306 -7.52 -16.97 -4.97
CA GLY A 306 -8.31 -16.77 -6.20
C GLY A 306 -9.27 -15.58 -6.17
N LYS A 307 -9.42 -14.89 -5.04
CA LYS A 307 -10.37 -13.79 -4.85
C LYS A 307 -10.27 -12.71 -5.93
N SER A 308 -9.06 -12.21 -6.19
CA SER A 308 -8.85 -11.11 -7.14
C SER A 308 -9.21 -11.49 -8.56
N THR A 309 -8.72 -12.65 -9.02
CA THR A 309 -9.02 -13.18 -10.36
C THR A 309 -10.51 -13.37 -10.52
N THR A 310 -11.19 -14.00 -9.56
CA THR A 310 -12.64 -14.22 -9.63
C THR A 310 -13.43 -12.90 -9.61
N THR A 311 -13.05 -11.95 -8.75
CA THR A 311 -13.72 -10.63 -8.65
C THR A 311 -13.59 -9.86 -9.96
N ALA A 312 -12.39 -9.80 -10.53
CA ALA A 312 -12.14 -9.17 -11.82
C ALA A 312 -12.87 -9.88 -12.96
N LEU A 313 -12.88 -11.22 -12.95
CA LEU A 313 -13.56 -12.03 -13.95
C LEU A 313 -15.07 -11.83 -13.92
N ILE A 314 -15.71 -11.80 -12.74
CA ILE A 314 -17.14 -11.46 -12.62
C ILE A 314 -17.40 -10.07 -13.22
N GLY A 315 -16.58 -9.08 -12.87
CA GLY A 315 -16.69 -7.73 -13.43
C GLY A 315 -16.58 -7.70 -14.96
N HIS A 316 -15.63 -8.47 -15.52
CA HIS A 316 -15.47 -8.63 -16.97
C HIS A 316 -16.71 -9.29 -17.59
N LEU A 317 -17.16 -10.43 -17.06
CA LEU A 317 -18.33 -11.17 -17.56
C LEU A 317 -19.58 -10.28 -17.59
N LEU A 318 -19.85 -9.54 -16.52
CA LEU A 318 -21.01 -8.64 -16.46
C LEU A 318 -20.92 -7.55 -17.54
N ARG A 319 -19.76 -6.90 -17.70
CA ARG A 319 -19.55 -5.84 -18.69
C ARG A 319 -19.64 -6.37 -20.13
N SER A 320 -18.97 -7.49 -20.41
CA SER A 320 -19.00 -8.15 -21.73
C SER A 320 -20.41 -8.62 -22.10
N ALA A 321 -21.25 -8.95 -21.11
CA ALA A 321 -22.65 -9.29 -21.35
C ALA A 321 -23.58 -8.07 -21.52
N GLY A 322 -23.07 -6.84 -21.36
CA GLY A 322 -23.78 -5.59 -21.63
C GLY A 322 -24.16 -4.76 -20.39
N ALA A 323 -23.74 -5.15 -19.18
CA ALA A 323 -24.03 -4.37 -17.97
C ALA A 323 -23.21 -3.07 -17.96
N ARG A 324 -23.89 -1.92 -17.88
CA ARG A 324 -23.26 -0.58 -18.01
C ARG A 324 -22.71 -0.02 -16.69
N HIS A 325 -23.29 -0.40 -15.56
CA HIS A 325 -22.99 0.17 -14.24
C HIS A 325 -22.37 -0.85 -13.29
N VAL A 326 -21.21 -1.40 -13.69
CA VAL A 326 -20.46 -2.38 -12.90
C VAL A 326 -19.22 -1.75 -12.29
N ARG A 327 -19.13 -1.77 -10.96
CA ARG A 327 -17.96 -1.34 -10.19
C ARG A 327 -17.30 -2.53 -9.56
N VAL A 328 -15.98 -2.63 -9.70
CA VAL A 328 -15.17 -3.73 -9.19
C VAL A 328 -14.17 -3.12 -8.24
N GLY A 329 -14.13 -3.59 -7.00
CA GLY A 329 -13.27 -2.99 -5.97
C GLY A 329 -13.25 -3.75 -4.65
N GLY A 330 -13.03 -3.00 -3.57
CA GLY A 330 -12.96 -3.54 -2.21
C GLY A 330 -11.50 -3.77 -1.80
N ASN A 331 -11.16 -5.01 -1.47
CA ASN A 331 -9.77 -5.42 -1.20
C ASN A 331 -8.91 -5.51 -2.49
N LEU A 332 -9.54 -5.42 -3.66
CA LEU A 332 -8.91 -5.39 -4.98
C LEU A 332 -9.03 -4.00 -5.59
N GLY A 333 -7.92 -3.42 -6.06
CA GLY A 333 -7.97 -2.19 -6.84
C GLY A 333 -8.49 -1.01 -6.02
N THR A 334 -9.59 -0.39 -6.47
CA THR A 334 -10.19 0.77 -5.81
C THR A 334 -10.86 0.36 -4.48
N ALA A 335 -10.50 1.05 -3.39
CA ALA A 335 -11.10 0.86 -2.08
C ALA A 335 -12.62 1.08 -2.12
N ALA A 336 -13.37 0.42 -1.25
CA ALA A 336 -14.84 0.37 -1.34
C ALA A 336 -15.50 1.76 -1.32
N LEU A 337 -15.03 2.66 -0.46
CA LEU A 337 -15.56 4.02 -0.34
C LEU A 337 -15.10 4.97 -1.46
N ASP A 338 -14.09 4.58 -2.24
CA ASP A 338 -13.61 5.34 -3.41
C ASP A 338 -14.28 4.88 -4.71
N LEU A 339 -15.11 3.84 -4.67
CA LEU A 339 -15.85 3.39 -5.84
C LEU A 339 -16.89 4.42 -6.24
N ALA A 340 -16.83 4.86 -7.51
CA ALA A 340 -17.83 5.77 -8.04
C ALA A 340 -19.24 5.16 -7.90
N PRO A 341 -20.23 5.93 -7.40
CA PRO A 341 -21.58 5.42 -7.17
C PRO A 341 -22.21 4.89 -8.46
N VAL A 342 -23.14 3.96 -8.30
CA VAL A 342 -23.94 3.38 -9.38
C VAL A 342 -25.43 3.62 -9.11
N PRO A 343 -26.28 3.71 -10.15
CA PRO A 343 -27.74 3.73 -9.98
C PRO A 343 -28.24 2.46 -9.28
N GLY A 344 -29.49 2.47 -8.81
CA GLY A 344 -30.09 1.35 -8.06
C GLY A 344 -30.15 0.02 -8.82
N ASP A 345 -30.12 0.03 -10.16
CA ASP A 345 -30.01 -1.17 -11.01
C ASP A 345 -28.55 -1.56 -11.33
N GLY A 346 -27.59 -0.81 -10.80
CA GLY A 346 -26.16 -1.06 -10.93
C GLY A 346 -25.67 -2.22 -10.09
N THR A 347 -24.37 -2.53 -10.19
CA THR A 347 -23.76 -3.67 -9.48
C THR A 347 -22.37 -3.32 -8.95
N PHE A 348 -22.18 -3.61 -7.67
CA PHE A 348 -20.87 -3.68 -7.03
C PHE A 348 -20.39 -5.14 -6.99
N VAL A 349 -19.16 -5.37 -7.44
CA VAL A 349 -18.45 -6.64 -7.34
C VAL A 349 -17.26 -6.42 -6.43
N LEU A 350 -17.33 -6.94 -5.21
CA LEU A 350 -16.40 -6.60 -4.14
C LEU A 350 -15.53 -7.81 -3.79
N GLU A 351 -14.21 -7.63 -3.88
CA GLU A 351 -13.27 -8.53 -3.22
C GLU A 351 -13.29 -8.24 -1.72
N LEU A 352 -13.47 -9.28 -0.90
CA LEU A 352 -13.58 -9.14 0.55
C LEU A 352 -12.57 -10.03 1.28
N SER A 353 -11.73 -9.42 2.10
CA SER A 353 -10.88 -10.13 3.06
C SER A 353 -11.72 -10.65 4.24
N SER A 354 -11.18 -11.61 5.01
CA SER A 354 -11.82 -11.98 6.29
C SER A 354 -11.89 -10.81 7.26
N TYR A 355 -10.90 -9.91 7.21
CA TYR A 355 -10.80 -8.76 8.11
C TYR A 355 -11.89 -7.72 7.83
N GLN A 356 -12.22 -7.48 6.56
CA GLN A 356 -13.33 -6.60 6.20
C GLN A 356 -14.67 -7.22 6.57
N LEU A 357 -14.84 -8.54 6.38
CA LEU A 357 -16.08 -9.23 6.70
C LEU A 357 -16.40 -9.22 8.21
N ASP A 358 -15.37 -9.31 9.07
CA ASP A 358 -15.49 -9.15 10.53
C ASP A 358 -16.10 -7.80 10.95
N LEU A 359 -15.90 -6.77 10.13
CA LEU A 359 -16.36 -5.41 10.39
C LEU A 359 -17.70 -5.10 9.71
N THR A 360 -18.36 -6.09 9.11
CA THR A 360 -19.71 -5.93 8.58
C THR A 360 -20.75 -6.31 9.62
N VAL A 361 -21.83 -5.55 9.73
CA VAL A 361 -22.89 -5.74 10.71
C VAL A 361 -24.22 -6.05 10.01
N GLU A 362 -24.69 -5.15 9.15
CA GLU A 362 -25.95 -5.29 8.41
C GLU A 362 -25.73 -5.62 6.94
N THR A 363 -24.51 -5.45 6.43
CA THR A 363 -24.18 -5.71 5.02
C THR A 363 -24.69 -7.08 4.61
N THR A 364 -25.47 -7.10 3.53
CA THR A 364 -25.91 -8.32 2.86
C THR A 364 -25.57 -8.24 1.38
N PHE A 365 -25.26 -9.40 0.80
CA PHE A 365 -24.93 -9.55 -0.61
C PHE A 365 -26.09 -10.24 -1.31
N ASP A 366 -26.40 -9.85 -2.54
CA ASP A 366 -27.34 -10.60 -3.37
C ASP A 366 -26.73 -11.95 -3.80
N ILE A 367 -25.43 -11.94 -4.06
CA ILE A 367 -24.64 -13.11 -4.43
C ILE A 367 -23.35 -13.14 -3.59
N GLY A 368 -23.20 -14.19 -2.77
CA GLY A 368 -21.97 -14.45 -2.02
C GLY A 368 -21.14 -15.56 -2.68
N VAL A 369 -19.82 -15.37 -2.77
CA VAL A 369 -18.89 -16.36 -3.34
C VAL A 369 -17.81 -16.73 -2.32
N LEU A 370 -17.70 -18.02 -1.97
CA LEU A 370 -16.60 -18.58 -1.19
C LEU A 370 -15.81 -19.57 -2.05
N LEU A 371 -14.58 -19.22 -2.41
CA LEU A 371 -13.78 -20.03 -3.34
C LEU A 371 -13.16 -21.27 -2.70
N ASN A 372 -12.45 -21.06 -1.59
CA ASN A 372 -11.73 -22.09 -0.85
C ASN A 372 -11.34 -21.56 0.53
N VAL A 373 -11.07 -22.48 1.46
CA VAL A 373 -10.50 -22.16 2.78
C VAL A 373 -9.29 -23.05 3.06
N ALA A 374 -8.15 -22.41 3.32
CA ALA A 374 -6.92 -23.01 3.80
C ALA A 374 -6.33 -22.17 4.94
N PRO A 375 -5.46 -22.74 5.80
CA PRO A 375 -4.82 -21.99 6.89
C PRO A 375 -4.12 -20.72 6.40
N ASP A 376 -4.56 -19.59 6.94
CA ASP A 376 -4.06 -18.25 6.63
C ASP A 376 -4.53 -17.30 7.73
N HIS A 377 -3.77 -16.23 7.99
CA HIS A 377 -4.13 -15.19 8.97
C HIS A 377 -4.48 -15.69 10.39
N LEU A 378 -3.92 -16.81 10.84
CA LEU A 378 -4.22 -17.40 12.14
C LEU A 378 -3.67 -16.59 13.32
N ASP A 379 -2.60 -15.85 13.09
CA ASP A 379 -2.09 -14.81 14.00
C ASP A 379 -3.17 -13.79 14.37
N ARG A 380 -4.09 -13.50 13.44
CA ARG A 380 -5.15 -12.51 13.61
C ARG A 380 -6.47 -13.09 14.12
N HIS A 381 -6.81 -14.29 13.66
CA HIS A 381 -8.09 -14.96 13.98
C HIS A 381 -8.00 -15.89 15.17
N GLY A 382 -6.79 -16.26 15.61
CA GLY A 382 -6.52 -17.21 16.67
C GLY A 382 -6.79 -18.66 16.29
N THR A 383 -7.94 -18.95 15.67
CA THR A 383 -8.36 -20.31 15.27
C THR A 383 -8.87 -20.35 13.84
N MET A 384 -8.80 -21.54 13.22
CA MET A 384 -9.42 -21.79 11.92
C MET A 384 -10.95 -21.59 11.95
N ALA A 385 -11.60 -21.90 13.07
CA ALA A 385 -13.05 -21.71 13.22
C ALA A 385 -13.43 -20.23 13.12
N ALA A 386 -12.72 -19.36 13.86
CA ALA A 386 -12.94 -17.91 13.78
C ALA A 386 -12.68 -17.37 12.37
N TYR A 387 -11.62 -17.82 11.69
CA TYR A 387 -11.33 -17.43 10.30
C TYR A 387 -12.43 -17.85 9.32
N VAL A 388 -13.01 -19.04 9.52
CA VAL A 388 -14.14 -19.54 8.73
C VAL A 388 -15.40 -18.72 9.01
N ASP A 389 -15.70 -18.45 10.28
CA ASP A 389 -16.89 -17.68 10.67
C ASP A 389 -16.84 -16.24 10.16
N ALA A 390 -15.65 -15.61 10.16
CA ALA A 390 -15.41 -14.33 9.51
C ALA A 390 -15.82 -14.37 8.02
N LYS A 391 -15.35 -15.39 7.28
CA LYS A 391 -15.70 -15.55 5.86
C LYS A 391 -17.19 -15.86 5.63
N ARG A 392 -17.84 -16.57 6.55
CA ARG A 392 -19.26 -16.93 6.45
C ARG A 392 -20.19 -15.72 6.55
N GLN A 393 -19.73 -14.57 7.04
CA GLN A 393 -20.49 -13.32 7.03
C GLN A 393 -20.91 -12.89 5.62
N ILE A 394 -20.19 -13.33 4.57
CA ILE A 394 -20.59 -13.09 3.18
C ILE A 394 -21.95 -13.73 2.81
N PHE A 395 -22.40 -14.71 3.61
CA PHE A 395 -23.67 -15.41 3.47
C PHE A 395 -24.70 -14.98 4.52
N ARG A 396 -24.57 -13.77 5.07
CA ARG A 396 -25.56 -13.19 5.99
C ARG A 396 -26.95 -13.20 5.32
N PRO A 397 -28.00 -13.70 6.01
CA PRO A 397 -29.37 -13.64 5.50
C PRO A 397 -29.84 -12.20 5.22
N GLY A 398 -30.79 -12.03 4.32
CA GLY A 398 -31.31 -10.72 3.90
C GLY A 398 -31.54 -10.73 2.40
N ARG A 399 -30.74 -9.96 1.65
CA ARG A 399 -30.80 -9.93 0.17
C ARG A 399 -30.20 -11.15 -0.53
N LEU A 400 -29.54 -12.05 0.22
CA LEU A 400 -28.82 -13.19 -0.33
C LEU A 400 -29.75 -14.17 -1.03
N GLY A 401 -29.71 -14.14 -2.37
CA GLY A 401 -30.43 -15.06 -3.23
C GLY A 401 -29.58 -16.23 -3.70
N THR A 402 -28.26 -16.06 -3.83
CA THR A 402 -27.35 -17.13 -4.30
C THR A 402 -26.05 -17.19 -3.50
N ALA A 403 -25.66 -18.40 -3.11
CA ALA A 403 -24.37 -18.70 -2.52
C ALA A 403 -23.57 -19.63 -3.46
N VAL A 404 -22.46 -19.14 -4.01
CA VAL A 404 -21.54 -19.92 -4.86
C VAL A 404 -20.38 -20.39 -4.00
N ILE A 405 -20.15 -21.70 -3.93
CA ILE A 405 -19.19 -22.27 -2.97
C ILE A 405 -18.32 -23.34 -3.64
N GLY A 406 -17.00 -23.18 -3.57
CA GLY A 406 -16.06 -24.24 -3.93
C GLY A 406 -16.16 -25.41 -2.97
N ILE A 407 -16.23 -26.64 -3.47
CA ILE A 407 -16.41 -27.86 -2.64
C ILE A 407 -15.24 -28.84 -2.73
N ASP A 408 -14.13 -28.41 -3.35
CA ASP A 408 -12.93 -29.22 -3.53
C ASP A 408 -12.11 -29.34 -2.23
N ASP A 409 -12.21 -28.37 -1.31
CA ASP A 409 -11.62 -28.46 0.03
C ASP A 409 -12.65 -28.88 1.11
N PRO A 410 -12.23 -29.58 2.18
CA PRO A 410 -13.14 -30.08 3.20
C PRO A 410 -13.92 -28.99 3.97
N ILE A 411 -13.30 -27.84 4.24
CA ILE A 411 -13.88 -26.78 5.07
C ILE A 411 -15.01 -26.08 4.31
N SER A 412 -14.74 -25.67 3.07
CA SER A 412 -15.75 -25.04 2.20
C SER A 412 -16.89 -26.00 1.89
N ARG A 413 -16.63 -27.32 1.81
CA ARG A 413 -17.68 -28.34 1.69
C ARG A 413 -18.61 -28.38 2.89
N VAL A 414 -18.09 -28.27 4.11
CA VAL A 414 -18.92 -28.17 5.34
C VAL A 414 -19.77 -26.89 5.30
N VAL A 415 -19.20 -25.77 4.88
CA VAL A 415 -19.96 -24.51 4.72
C VAL A 415 -21.08 -24.68 3.70
N HIS A 416 -20.80 -25.32 2.55
CA HIS A 416 -21.79 -25.64 1.53
C HIS A 416 -22.95 -26.47 2.09
N GLU A 417 -22.69 -27.59 2.77
CA GLU A 417 -23.76 -28.41 3.34
C GLU A 417 -24.59 -27.62 4.36
N SER A 418 -23.96 -26.81 5.20
CA SER A 418 -24.68 -25.98 6.20
C SER A 418 -25.63 -24.94 5.58
N LEU A 419 -25.36 -24.49 4.35
CA LEU A 419 -26.19 -23.51 3.66
C LEU A 419 -27.31 -24.14 2.84
N ARG A 420 -27.18 -25.42 2.44
CA ARG A 420 -28.18 -26.13 1.64
C ARG A 420 -29.51 -26.32 2.35
N GLU A 421 -29.50 -26.30 3.68
CA GLU A 421 -30.69 -26.42 4.52
C GLU A 421 -31.50 -25.12 4.58
N ARG A 422 -30.96 -23.99 4.12
CA ARG A 422 -31.65 -22.70 4.13
C ARG A 422 -32.70 -22.65 3.03
N ALA A 423 -33.97 -22.55 3.43
CA ALA A 423 -35.07 -22.33 2.49
C ALA A 423 -34.83 -21.04 1.69
N GLN A 424 -35.17 -21.07 0.39
CA GLN A 424 -35.11 -19.93 -0.53
C GLN A 424 -33.70 -19.42 -0.91
N LEU A 425 -32.62 -20.04 -0.43
CA LEU A 425 -31.26 -19.75 -0.88
C LEU A 425 -30.84 -20.73 -1.99
N GLN A 426 -30.44 -20.20 -3.14
CA GLN A 426 -29.82 -21.03 -4.18
C GLN A 426 -28.35 -21.29 -3.83
N VAL A 427 -28.01 -22.49 -3.41
CA VAL A 427 -26.62 -22.90 -3.14
C VAL A 427 -26.04 -23.61 -4.35
N VAL A 428 -25.02 -23.01 -4.96
CA VAL A 428 -24.37 -23.48 -6.20
C VAL A 428 -22.98 -24.02 -5.87
N PRO A 429 -22.77 -25.34 -5.89
CA PRO A 429 -21.44 -25.91 -5.72
C PRO A 429 -20.56 -25.67 -6.96
N VAL A 430 -19.27 -25.45 -6.72
CA VAL A 430 -18.21 -25.34 -7.72
C VAL A 430 -17.15 -26.40 -7.46
N THR A 431 -16.79 -27.17 -8.48
CA THR A 431 -15.75 -28.21 -8.35
C THR A 431 -14.92 -28.37 -9.62
N VAL A 432 -13.62 -28.63 -9.46
CA VAL A 432 -12.73 -29.03 -10.57
C VAL A 432 -12.24 -30.47 -10.44
N ALA A 433 -12.64 -31.17 -9.37
CA ALA A 433 -12.24 -32.56 -9.12
C ALA A 433 -13.05 -33.56 -9.96
N ALA A 434 -14.34 -33.28 -10.21
CA ALA A 434 -15.21 -34.17 -10.96
C ALA A 434 -16.34 -33.43 -11.67
N ARG A 435 -16.91 -34.06 -12.71
CA ARG A 435 -18.12 -33.55 -13.36
C ARG A 435 -19.31 -33.66 -12.41
N SER A 436 -20.03 -32.56 -12.22
CA SER A 436 -21.22 -32.50 -11.39
C SER A 436 -22.49 -32.36 -12.23
N ARG A 437 -23.59 -33.00 -11.78
CA ARG A 437 -24.95 -32.76 -12.31
C ARG A 437 -25.66 -31.59 -11.63
N ARG A 438 -25.04 -30.97 -10.62
CA ARG A 438 -25.56 -29.84 -9.86
C ARG A 438 -24.49 -28.76 -9.73
N GLY A 439 -24.84 -27.52 -10.02
CA GLY A 439 -23.92 -26.39 -9.96
C GLY A 439 -22.99 -26.34 -11.16
N VAL A 440 -21.75 -25.89 -10.95
CA VAL A 440 -20.76 -25.68 -12.01
C VAL A 440 -19.53 -26.54 -11.76
N SER A 441 -19.07 -27.27 -12.78
CA SER A 441 -17.86 -28.09 -12.66
C SER A 441 -16.96 -27.96 -13.87
N VAL A 442 -15.64 -28.04 -13.68
CA VAL A 442 -14.68 -28.12 -14.77
C VAL A 442 -14.01 -29.50 -14.77
N ALA A 443 -14.11 -30.22 -15.88
CA ALA A 443 -13.49 -31.53 -16.03
C ALA A 443 -12.66 -31.53 -17.32
N LYS A 444 -11.35 -31.80 -17.19
CA LYS A 444 -10.39 -31.80 -18.30
C LYS A 444 -10.47 -30.51 -19.15
N GLY A 445 -10.48 -29.35 -18.49
CA GLY A 445 -10.59 -28.04 -19.14
C GLY A 445 -12.00 -27.62 -19.57
N ILE A 446 -12.97 -28.54 -19.63
CA ILE A 446 -14.33 -28.22 -20.10
C ILE A 446 -15.22 -27.80 -18.92
N LEU A 447 -15.74 -26.56 -18.96
CA LEU A 447 -16.71 -26.04 -18.01
C LEU A 447 -18.11 -26.60 -18.31
N HIS A 448 -18.79 -27.06 -17.27
CA HIS A 448 -20.13 -27.61 -17.32
C HIS A 448 -21.06 -26.90 -16.33
N GLU A 449 -22.27 -26.57 -16.76
CA GLU A 449 -23.38 -26.12 -15.91
C GLU A 449 -24.39 -27.26 -15.78
N ASN A 450 -24.66 -27.74 -14.56
CA ASN A 450 -25.58 -28.83 -14.26
C ASN A 450 -25.35 -30.07 -15.15
N GLY A 451 -24.08 -30.37 -15.43
CA GLY A 451 -23.65 -31.48 -16.26
C GLY A 451 -23.70 -31.22 -17.77
N LYS A 452 -24.17 -30.07 -18.25
CA LYS A 452 -24.15 -29.70 -19.68
C LYS A 452 -22.89 -28.89 -19.99
N ALA A 453 -22.17 -29.26 -21.04
CA ALA A 453 -20.95 -28.54 -21.43
C ALA A 453 -21.27 -27.12 -21.91
N VAL A 454 -20.40 -26.17 -21.56
CA VAL A 454 -20.55 -24.74 -21.86
C VAL A 454 -19.41 -24.25 -22.73
N CYS A 455 -18.16 -24.39 -22.29
CA CYS A 455 -16.97 -23.97 -23.05
C CYS A 455 -15.73 -24.75 -22.62
N ASP A 456 -14.70 -24.71 -23.47
CA ASP A 456 -13.39 -25.29 -23.21
C ASP A 456 -12.43 -24.20 -22.70
N LEU A 457 -12.16 -24.21 -21.39
CA LEU A 457 -11.28 -23.25 -20.73
C LEU A 457 -9.80 -23.47 -21.06
N SER A 458 -9.41 -24.57 -21.72
CA SER A 458 -8.04 -24.70 -22.23
C SER A 458 -7.73 -23.66 -23.31
N GLN A 459 -8.76 -23.09 -23.95
CA GLN A 459 -8.64 -22.02 -24.93
C GLN A 459 -8.55 -20.62 -24.28
N ALA A 460 -8.87 -20.50 -22.98
CA ALA A 460 -8.76 -19.24 -22.26
C ALA A 460 -7.29 -18.99 -21.85
N ALA A 461 -6.58 -18.22 -22.68
CA ALA A 461 -5.14 -17.99 -22.51
C ALA A 461 -4.75 -17.41 -21.13
N ALA A 462 -5.63 -16.61 -20.52
CA ALA A 462 -5.40 -15.98 -19.23
C ALA A 462 -5.83 -16.82 -18.01
N LEU A 463 -6.42 -18.00 -18.23
CA LEU A 463 -6.96 -18.86 -17.17
C LEU A 463 -6.35 -20.27 -17.18
N PRO A 464 -5.01 -20.43 -17.26
CA PRO A 464 -4.39 -21.75 -17.25
C PRO A 464 -4.48 -22.40 -15.86
N GLY A 465 -4.62 -23.74 -15.84
CA GLY A 465 -4.56 -24.54 -14.63
C GLY A 465 -5.87 -24.67 -13.85
N THR A 466 -5.94 -25.71 -13.02
CA THR A 466 -7.16 -26.11 -12.29
C THR A 466 -7.66 -25.06 -11.31
N HIS A 467 -6.77 -24.28 -10.70
CA HIS A 467 -7.16 -23.21 -9.78
C HIS A 467 -7.86 -22.05 -10.53
N ASN A 468 -7.41 -21.69 -11.74
CA ASN A 468 -8.11 -20.70 -12.56
C ASN A 468 -9.40 -21.24 -13.15
N TRP A 469 -9.47 -22.54 -13.43
CA TRP A 469 -10.74 -23.18 -13.79
C TRP A 469 -11.77 -23.13 -12.66
N GLN A 470 -11.35 -23.28 -11.41
CA GLN A 470 -12.22 -23.08 -10.25
C GLN A 470 -12.70 -21.62 -10.16
N ASN A 471 -11.78 -20.66 -10.33
CA ASN A 471 -12.11 -19.23 -10.38
C ASN A 471 -13.12 -18.92 -11.50
N ALA A 472 -12.89 -19.47 -12.69
CA ALA A 472 -13.76 -19.32 -13.86
C ALA A 472 -15.16 -19.91 -13.62
N ALA A 473 -15.24 -21.10 -13.05
CA ALA A 473 -16.50 -21.74 -12.69
C ALA A 473 -17.28 -20.93 -11.64
N ALA A 474 -16.60 -20.40 -10.62
CA ALA A 474 -17.22 -19.54 -9.61
C ALA A 474 -17.70 -18.20 -10.19
N ALA A 475 -16.88 -17.56 -11.04
CA ALA A 475 -17.25 -16.34 -11.73
C ALA A 475 -18.44 -16.54 -12.66
N PHE A 476 -18.44 -17.65 -13.42
CA PHE A 476 -19.55 -18.06 -14.28
C PHE A 476 -20.82 -18.26 -13.46
N ALA A 477 -20.76 -19.00 -12.34
CA ALA A 477 -21.91 -19.22 -11.47
C ALA A 477 -22.50 -17.91 -10.93
N ALA A 478 -21.66 -16.98 -10.48
CA ALA A 478 -22.11 -15.67 -10.00
C ALA A 478 -22.73 -14.82 -11.12
N ALA A 479 -22.14 -14.82 -12.31
CA ALA A 479 -22.69 -14.10 -13.47
C ALA A 479 -24.00 -14.75 -13.98
N ARG A 480 -24.12 -16.08 -13.91
CA ARG A 480 -25.37 -16.81 -14.21
C ARG A 480 -26.49 -16.45 -13.24
N ALA A 481 -26.17 -16.30 -11.95
CA ALA A 481 -27.13 -15.85 -10.93
C ALA A 481 -27.64 -14.42 -11.18
N CYS A 482 -26.91 -13.62 -11.97
CA CYS A 482 -27.38 -12.32 -12.45
C CYS A 482 -28.37 -12.40 -13.62
N GLY A 483 -28.71 -13.60 -14.12
CA GLY A 483 -29.64 -13.83 -15.23
C GLY A 483 -29.00 -13.80 -16.62
N LEU A 484 -27.67 -13.79 -16.72
CA LEU A 484 -26.96 -13.67 -18.01
C LEU A 484 -26.89 -15.01 -18.77
N PRO A 485 -27.09 -15.03 -20.10
CA PRO A 485 -27.14 -16.28 -20.88
C PRO A 485 -25.78 -16.99 -20.94
N PRO A 486 -25.74 -18.34 -20.88
CA PRO A 486 -24.51 -19.12 -20.80
C PRO A 486 -23.58 -18.89 -21.99
N ASP A 487 -24.10 -18.74 -23.21
CA ASP A 487 -23.29 -18.59 -24.42
C ASP A 487 -22.49 -17.27 -24.44
N ARG A 488 -23.07 -16.18 -23.90
CA ARG A 488 -22.33 -14.90 -23.76
C ARG A 488 -21.26 -14.98 -22.71
N LEU A 489 -21.54 -15.67 -21.60
CA LEU A 489 -20.57 -15.86 -20.54
C LEU A 489 -19.43 -16.78 -20.98
N ALA A 490 -19.73 -17.82 -21.77
CA ALA A 490 -18.74 -18.69 -22.38
C ALA A 490 -17.71 -17.89 -23.19
N GLN A 491 -18.17 -17.05 -24.12
CA GLN A 491 -17.28 -16.22 -24.93
C GLN A 491 -16.48 -15.23 -24.06
N ALA A 492 -17.13 -14.56 -23.11
CA ALA A 492 -16.46 -13.62 -22.22
C ALA A 492 -15.45 -14.28 -21.26
N LEU A 493 -15.59 -15.56 -20.93
CA LEU A 493 -14.56 -16.31 -20.20
C LEU A 493 -13.29 -16.50 -21.05
N LEU A 494 -13.46 -16.78 -22.35
CA LEU A 494 -12.34 -16.98 -23.27
C LEU A 494 -11.62 -15.65 -23.58
N ASP A 495 -12.37 -14.55 -23.65
CA ASP A 495 -11.86 -13.21 -23.96
C ASP A 495 -11.27 -12.47 -22.74
N PHE A 496 -11.28 -13.10 -21.56
CA PHE A 496 -10.74 -12.48 -20.36
C PHE A 496 -9.24 -12.21 -20.51
N PRO A 497 -8.77 -10.95 -20.41
CA PRO A 497 -7.37 -10.61 -20.67
C PRO A 497 -6.42 -11.01 -19.54
N GLY A 498 -6.94 -11.50 -18.41
CA GLY A 498 -6.15 -11.73 -17.20
C GLY A 498 -6.07 -10.50 -16.30
N LEU A 499 -5.26 -10.62 -15.26
CA LEU A 499 -4.91 -9.51 -14.36
C LEU A 499 -3.43 -9.20 -14.50
N PRO A 500 -3.03 -7.91 -14.51
CA PRO A 500 -1.62 -7.55 -14.44
C PRO A 500 -0.94 -8.25 -13.27
N HIS A 501 0.26 -8.77 -13.51
CA HIS A 501 1.11 -9.40 -12.49
C HIS A 501 0.53 -10.68 -11.84
N ARG A 502 -0.53 -11.28 -12.41
CA ARG A 502 -1.10 -12.56 -11.98
C ARG A 502 -1.15 -13.53 -13.15
N MET A 503 -0.12 -14.36 -13.30
CA MET A 503 0.07 -15.25 -14.46
C MET A 503 -0.12 -14.52 -15.80
N GLU A 504 0.30 -13.25 -15.85
CA GLU A 504 0.10 -12.37 -17.00
C GLU A 504 1.08 -12.76 -18.11
N LYS A 505 0.58 -13.20 -19.26
CA LYS A 505 1.41 -13.45 -20.43
C LYS A 505 1.84 -12.13 -21.06
N ILE A 506 3.11 -11.77 -20.89
CA ILE A 506 3.68 -10.52 -21.42
C ILE A 506 3.91 -10.61 -22.93
N GLY A 507 4.21 -11.81 -23.42
CA GLY A 507 4.48 -12.07 -24.83
C GLY A 507 5.29 -13.34 -25.01
N SER A 508 6.08 -13.38 -26.08
CA SER A 508 7.09 -14.41 -26.33
C SER A 508 8.38 -13.79 -26.83
N VAL A 509 9.51 -14.42 -26.52
CA VAL A 509 10.84 -14.07 -27.03
C VAL A 509 11.42 -15.31 -27.69
N GLY A 510 11.71 -15.25 -28.99
CA GLY A 510 12.17 -16.45 -29.72
C GLY A 510 11.18 -17.62 -29.68
N GLY A 511 9.88 -17.32 -29.60
CA GLY A 511 8.81 -18.32 -29.46
C GLY A 511 8.56 -18.83 -28.03
N ILE A 512 9.39 -18.45 -27.05
CA ILE A 512 9.25 -18.87 -25.65
C ILE A 512 8.31 -17.92 -24.91
N PRO A 513 7.18 -18.39 -24.35
CA PRO A 513 6.28 -17.55 -23.57
C PRO A 513 6.96 -16.97 -22.32
N VAL A 514 6.65 -15.71 -22.02
CA VAL A 514 7.15 -15.02 -20.84
C VAL A 514 5.97 -14.58 -19.96
N ILE A 515 5.98 -15.03 -18.70
CA ILE A 515 4.86 -14.90 -17.77
C ILE A 515 5.28 -14.04 -16.57
N ASN A 516 4.48 -13.01 -16.28
CA ASN A 516 4.62 -12.14 -15.12
C ASN A 516 3.62 -12.52 -14.03
N ASP A 517 4.14 -13.06 -12.93
CA ASP A 517 3.37 -13.40 -11.73
C ASP A 517 3.98 -12.72 -10.49
N SER A 518 4.38 -11.45 -10.60
CA SER A 518 5.00 -10.67 -9.50
C SER A 518 4.16 -10.65 -8.21
N LYS A 519 2.84 -10.89 -8.30
CA LYS A 519 1.94 -10.98 -7.14
C LYS A 519 2.17 -12.23 -6.29
N ALA A 520 2.85 -13.27 -6.79
CA ALA A 520 3.23 -14.45 -6.02
C ALA A 520 4.30 -14.12 -4.96
N THR A 521 3.87 -13.50 -3.87
CA THR A 521 4.72 -13.03 -2.77
C THR A 521 4.95 -14.08 -1.66
N ASN A 522 4.59 -15.34 -1.90
CA ASN A 522 4.87 -16.49 -1.03
C ASN A 522 5.09 -17.77 -1.86
N ALA A 523 5.66 -18.80 -1.23
CA ALA A 523 6.04 -20.04 -1.90
C ALA A 523 4.83 -20.84 -2.41
N GLU A 524 3.71 -20.87 -1.69
CA GLU A 524 2.51 -21.61 -2.12
C GLU A 524 1.89 -21.01 -3.39
N ALA A 525 1.87 -19.68 -3.51
CA ALA A 525 1.42 -19.02 -4.73
C ALA A 525 2.33 -19.35 -5.90
N ALA A 526 3.65 -19.30 -5.69
CA ALA A 526 4.63 -19.63 -6.73
C ALA A 526 4.56 -21.11 -7.14
N ALA A 527 4.36 -22.04 -6.21
CA ALA A 527 4.17 -23.46 -6.52
C ALA A 527 3.00 -23.68 -7.48
N ARG A 528 1.87 -22.98 -7.24
CA ARG A 528 0.68 -23.07 -8.11
C ARG A 528 0.91 -22.51 -9.51
N ALA A 529 1.71 -21.45 -9.62
CA ALA A 529 2.12 -20.88 -10.91
C ALA A 529 3.02 -21.84 -11.69
N ILE A 530 4.04 -22.38 -11.03
CA ILE A 530 5.00 -23.34 -11.61
C ILE A 530 4.29 -24.60 -12.11
N ALA A 531 3.35 -25.14 -11.32
CA ALA A 531 2.60 -26.35 -11.68
C ALA A 531 1.74 -26.22 -12.96
N CYS A 532 1.57 -25.02 -13.52
CA CYS A 532 0.84 -24.81 -14.76
C CYS A 532 1.64 -25.15 -16.02
N PHE A 533 2.94 -25.40 -15.89
CA PHE A 533 3.85 -25.58 -17.02
C PHE A 533 4.76 -26.78 -16.82
N GLU A 534 5.27 -27.37 -17.89
CA GLU A 534 6.11 -28.58 -17.82
C GLU A 534 7.60 -28.29 -17.75
N ASN A 535 8.05 -27.13 -18.27
CA ASN A 535 9.48 -26.78 -18.34
C ASN A 535 9.72 -25.29 -18.03
N VAL A 536 9.99 -24.98 -16.77
CA VAL A 536 10.01 -23.61 -16.24
C VAL A 536 11.44 -23.10 -16.01
N TYR A 537 11.77 -21.97 -16.63
CA TYR A 537 12.90 -21.13 -16.26
C TYR A 537 12.37 -20.10 -15.26
N TRP A 538 12.62 -20.36 -13.97
CA TRP A 538 11.95 -19.70 -12.87
C TRP A 538 12.80 -18.55 -12.32
N ILE A 539 12.25 -17.33 -12.34
CA ILE A 539 12.87 -16.18 -11.67
C ILE A 539 12.21 -16.04 -10.29
N ALA A 540 13.02 -16.15 -9.24
CA ALA A 540 12.61 -16.18 -7.84
C ALA A 540 13.44 -15.23 -6.98
N GLY A 541 12.86 -14.75 -5.88
CA GLY A 541 13.58 -13.94 -4.90
C GLY A 541 13.00 -12.55 -4.64
N GLY A 542 13.64 -11.84 -3.73
CA GLY A 542 13.09 -10.69 -3.03
C GLY A 542 13.32 -10.81 -1.52
N ARG A 543 12.50 -10.16 -0.70
CA ARG A 543 12.49 -10.37 0.76
C ARG A 543 11.79 -11.68 1.14
N PRO A 544 12.50 -12.68 1.71
CA PRO A 544 11.92 -13.97 2.03
C PRO A 544 10.96 -13.89 3.22
N LYS A 545 9.91 -14.72 3.20
CA LYS A 545 9.04 -14.94 4.35
C LYS A 545 9.55 -16.07 5.24
N GLU A 546 8.92 -16.23 6.40
CA GLU A 546 9.13 -17.40 7.25
C GLU A 546 8.81 -18.69 6.46
N GLY A 547 9.58 -19.76 6.67
CA GLY A 547 9.46 -21.00 5.88
C GLY A 547 10.12 -20.99 4.48
N GLY A 548 10.56 -19.85 3.95
CA GLY A 548 11.36 -19.81 2.71
C GLY A 548 10.60 -20.35 1.48
N ILE A 549 11.16 -21.35 0.80
CA ILE A 549 10.62 -21.96 -0.44
C ILE A 549 10.36 -23.47 -0.33
N ASP A 550 10.24 -24.00 0.88
CA ASP A 550 10.05 -25.45 1.10
C ASP A 550 8.79 -25.98 0.39
N ALA A 551 7.74 -25.15 0.28
CA ALA A 551 6.50 -25.48 -0.42
C ALA A 551 6.65 -25.68 -1.95
N ILE A 552 7.81 -25.35 -2.54
CA ILE A 552 8.10 -25.55 -3.96
C ILE A 552 8.55 -26.99 -4.26
N ALA A 553 9.02 -27.74 -3.26
CA ALA A 553 9.58 -29.09 -3.47
C ALA A 553 8.70 -30.04 -4.31
N PRO A 554 7.36 -30.10 -4.13
CA PRO A 554 6.51 -30.96 -4.94
C PRO A 554 6.49 -30.63 -6.44
N VAL A 555 6.88 -29.42 -6.84
CA VAL A 555 6.87 -28.94 -8.23
C VAL A 555 8.25 -28.83 -8.85
N PHE A 556 9.31 -29.29 -8.18
CA PHE A 556 10.67 -29.35 -8.76
C PHE A 556 10.77 -30.04 -10.13
N PRO A 557 10.02 -31.13 -10.43
CA PRO A 557 10.07 -31.76 -11.75
C PRO A 557 9.67 -30.83 -12.93
N HIS A 558 8.96 -29.74 -12.64
CA HIS A 558 8.55 -28.75 -13.63
C HIS A 558 9.62 -27.68 -13.89
N ILE A 559 10.67 -27.60 -13.07
CA ILE A 559 11.64 -26.50 -13.07
C ILE A 559 12.91 -26.94 -13.78
N ALA A 560 13.25 -26.24 -14.86
CA ALA A 560 14.47 -26.46 -15.62
C ALA A 560 15.66 -25.73 -15.01
N HIS A 561 15.48 -24.49 -14.57
CA HIS A 561 16.53 -23.65 -13.99
C HIS A 561 15.95 -22.53 -13.12
N VAL A 562 16.67 -22.14 -12.06
CA VAL A 562 16.25 -21.08 -11.13
C VAL A 562 17.20 -19.88 -11.20
N PHE A 563 16.65 -18.68 -11.34
CA PHE A 563 17.37 -17.41 -11.36
C PHE A 563 16.98 -16.61 -10.13
N LEU A 564 17.93 -16.45 -9.20
CA LEU A 564 17.69 -15.85 -7.90
C LEU A 564 18.02 -14.35 -7.89
N ILE A 565 17.18 -13.56 -7.21
CA ILE A 565 17.34 -12.12 -7.02
C ILE A 565 17.14 -11.73 -5.55
N GLY A 566 17.66 -10.58 -5.17
CA GLY A 566 17.32 -9.93 -3.90
C GLY A 566 17.89 -10.59 -2.64
N GLU A 567 17.35 -10.21 -1.49
CA GLU A 567 17.81 -10.67 -0.16
C GLU A 567 17.72 -12.19 0.02
N ALA A 568 16.76 -12.84 -0.64
CA ALA A 568 16.55 -14.28 -0.53
C ALA A 568 17.59 -15.14 -1.26
N GLU A 569 18.47 -14.54 -2.07
CA GLU A 569 19.37 -15.27 -2.97
C GLU A 569 20.23 -16.32 -2.27
N GLU A 570 20.90 -15.96 -1.18
CA GLU A 570 21.77 -16.88 -0.44
C GLU A 570 20.95 -18.02 0.19
N ARG A 571 19.85 -17.68 0.87
CA ARG A 571 18.98 -18.64 1.54
C ARG A 571 18.33 -19.62 0.57
N PHE A 572 17.79 -19.12 -0.55
CA PHE A 572 17.14 -19.96 -1.55
C PHE A 572 18.14 -20.82 -2.31
N ALA A 573 19.33 -20.31 -2.61
CA ALA A 573 20.39 -21.11 -3.20
C ALA A 573 20.78 -22.28 -2.30
N ALA A 574 20.89 -22.07 -0.98
CA ALA A 574 21.15 -23.15 -0.02
C ALA A 574 20.03 -24.19 0.01
N THR A 575 18.76 -23.78 -0.04
CA THR A 575 17.62 -24.72 -0.09
C THR A 575 17.61 -25.55 -1.39
N LEU A 576 18.02 -24.96 -2.51
CA LEU A 576 17.99 -25.57 -3.84
C LEU A 576 19.27 -26.36 -4.19
N GLU A 577 20.31 -26.25 -3.38
CA GLU A 577 21.61 -26.86 -3.62
C GLU A 577 21.50 -28.39 -3.79
N GLY A 578 22.06 -28.89 -4.89
CA GLY A 578 22.02 -30.31 -5.25
C GLY A 578 20.65 -30.82 -5.75
N GLN A 579 19.61 -29.97 -5.79
CA GLN A 579 18.26 -30.34 -6.23
C GLN A 579 17.88 -29.73 -7.59
N LEU A 580 18.22 -28.47 -7.80
CA LEU A 580 17.94 -27.74 -9.06
C LEU A 580 19.15 -26.90 -9.47
N PRO A 581 19.37 -26.66 -10.78
CA PRO A 581 20.40 -25.74 -11.22
C PRO A 581 19.97 -24.30 -10.92
N VAL A 582 20.91 -23.53 -10.34
CA VAL A 582 20.67 -22.18 -9.81
C VAL A 582 21.68 -21.20 -10.37
N THR A 583 21.20 -20.02 -10.79
CA THR A 583 22.03 -18.85 -11.11
C THR A 583 21.66 -17.69 -10.21
N ARG A 584 22.65 -17.21 -9.46
CA ARG A 584 22.57 -16.03 -8.59
C ARG A 584 22.74 -14.76 -9.41
N CYS A 585 21.69 -13.94 -9.53
CA CYS A 585 21.67 -12.81 -10.44
C CYS A 585 21.76 -11.46 -9.72
N GLY A 586 21.46 -11.41 -8.43
CA GLY A 586 21.38 -10.20 -7.60
C GLY A 586 20.15 -9.36 -7.92
N THR A 587 19.96 -8.96 -9.18
CA THR A 587 18.92 -8.02 -9.61
C THR A 587 17.99 -8.59 -10.70
N LEU A 588 16.78 -8.04 -10.78
CA LEU A 588 15.74 -8.49 -11.72
C LEU A 588 16.17 -8.37 -13.20
N ASP A 589 16.85 -7.29 -13.58
CA ASP A 589 17.35 -7.08 -14.96
C ASP A 589 18.34 -8.16 -15.39
N ARG A 590 19.27 -8.54 -14.51
CA ARG A 590 20.21 -9.63 -14.77
C ARG A 590 19.52 -10.98 -14.84
N ALA A 591 18.55 -11.23 -13.95
CA ALA A 591 17.79 -12.47 -13.95
C ALA A 591 16.93 -12.63 -15.20
N VAL A 592 16.27 -11.56 -15.67
CA VAL A 592 15.50 -11.59 -16.92
C VAL A 592 16.39 -11.92 -18.10
N ALA A 593 17.51 -11.21 -18.25
CA ALA A 593 18.46 -11.48 -19.34
C ALA A 593 18.98 -12.92 -19.29
N ALA A 594 19.46 -13.38 -18.13
CA ALA A 594 20.00 -14.73 -17.97
C ALA A 594 18.95 -15.82 -18.20
N ALA A 595 17.70 -15.62 -17.74
CA ALA A 595 16.62 -16.58 -17.94
C ALA A 595 16.21 -16.69 -19.40
N LEU A 596 16.11 -15.56 -20.11
CA LEU A 596 15.81 -15.54 -21.54
C LEU A 596 16.91 -16.21 -22.36
N ASP A 597 18.18 -15.86 -22.10
CA ASP A 597 19.32 -16.45 -22.80
C ASP A 597 19.38 -17.97 -22.58
N ALA A 598 19.24 -18.42 -21.33
CA ALA A 598 19.27 -19.84 -20.99
C ALA A 598 18.08 -20.61 -21.59
N ALA A 599 16.90 -20.01 -21.62
CA ALA A 599 15.71 -20.60 -22.22
C ALA A 599 15.83 -20.68 -23.75
N CYS A 600 16.36 -19.66 -24.41
CA CYS A 600 16.60 -19.67 -25.86
C CYS A 600 17.66 -20.71 -26.28
N GLN A 601 18.70 -20.90 -25.47
CA GLN A 601 19.80 -21.83 -25.79
C GLN A 601 19.46 -23.29 -25.47
N ASN A 602 18.77 -23.53 -24.36
CA ASN A 602 18.58 -24.88 -23.81
C ASN A 602 17.11 -25.31 -23.69
N GLY A 603 16.18 -24.45 -24.10
CA GLY A 603 14.75 -24.71 -24.04
C GLY A 603 14.34 -25.89 -24.92
N ARG A 604 13.33 -26.61 -24.44
CA ARG A 604 12.62 -27.67 -25.18
C ARG A 604 11.16 -27.27 -25.41
N GLU A 605 10.40 -28.13 -26.08
CA GLU A 605 8.96 -27.94 -26.22
C GLU A 605 8.29 -27.76 -24.85
N GLY A 606 7.34 -26.82 -24.75
CA GLY A 606 6.70 -26.45 -23.48
C GLY A 606 7.51 -25.55 -22.55
N THR A 607 8.68 -25.03 -22.99
CA THR A 607 9.49 -24.08 -22.20
C THR A 607 8.77 -22.77 -21.95
N VAL A 608 8.87 -22.25 -20.72
CA VAL A 608 8.36 -20.93 -20.31
C VAL A 608 9.38 -20.21 -19.43
N VAL A 609 9.47 -18.89 -19.56
CA VAL A 609 10.13 -18.04 -18.56
C VAL A 609 9.06 -17.49 -17.62
N LEU A 610 9.13 -17.89 -16.34
CA LEU A 610 8.14 -17.53 -15.33
C LEU A 610 8.78 -16.65 -14.26
N PHE A 611 8.30 -15.42 -14.13
CA PHE A 611 8.60 -14.57 -12.99
C PHE A 611 7.55 -14.74 -11.90
N SER A 612 7.86 -15.57 -10.89
CA SER A 612 6.97 -15.87 -9.77
C SER A 612 7.78 -15.86 -8.47
N PRO A 613 8.00 -14.70 -7.84
CA PRO A 613 9.13 -14.45 -6.97
C PRO A 613 9.16 -15.24 -5.65
N ALA A 614 8.03 -15.79 -5.20
CA ALA A 614 7.86 -16.42 -3.88
C ALA A 614 8.19 -15.53 -2.66
N CYS A 615 8.51 -14.24 -2.91
CA CYS A 615 8.97 -13.28 -1.92
C CYS A 615 8.20 -11.96 -2.00
N ALA A 616 8.17 -11.23 -0.89
CA ALA A 616 7.80 -9.82 -0.91
C ALA A 616 8.80 -9.01 -1.75
N SER A 617 8.39 -7.85 -2.26
CA SER A 617 9.17 -7.01 -3.18
C SER A 617 10.04 -5.95 -2.51
N PHE A 618 9.86 -5.76 -1.19
CA PHE A 618 10.31 -4.58 -0.45
C PHE A 618 11.83 -4.42 -0.29
N ASP A 619 12.61 -5.40 -0.73
CA ASP A 619 14.07 -5.32 -0.75
C ASP A 619 14.61 -4.51 -1.94
N GLN A 620 13.95 -4.61 -3.11
CA GLN A 620 14.39 -3.94 -4.34
C GLN A 620 13.35 -2.99 -4.94
N PHE A 621 12.09 -3.06 -4.49
CA PHE A 621 10.95 -2.34 -5.06
C PHE A 621 9.97 -1.88 -3.98
N ARG A 622 9.22 -0.80 -4.26
CA ARG A 622 8.22 -0.26 -3.33
C ARG A 622 7.06 -1.23 -3.10
N ASP A 623 6.61 -1.90 -4.15
CA ASP A 623 5.45 -2.78 -4.17
C ASP A 623 5.60 -3.82 -5.29
N PHE A 624 4.70 -4.80 -5.34
CA PHE A 624 4.81 -5.89 -6.30
C PHE A 624 4.41 -5.43 -7.71
N GLU A 625 3.58 -4.38 -7.82
CA GLU A 625 3.18 -3.74 -9.07
C GLU A 625 4.41 -3.14 -9.76
N GLN A 626 5.17 -2.30 -9.06
CA GLN A 626 6.41 -1.70 -9.58
C GLN A 626 7.40 -2.78 -10.01
N ARG A 627 7.56 -3.84 -9.22
CA ARG A 627 8.41 -4.98 -9.56
C ARG A 627 7.93 -5.69 -10.83
N GLY A 628 6.62 -5.91 -10.96
CA GLY A 628 6.01 -6.55 -12.11
C GLY A 628 6.05 -5.67 -13.37
N ASP A 629 5.90 -4.36 -13.24
CA ASP A 629 6.04 -3.38 -14.31
C ASP A 629 7.50 -3.30 -14.78
N ARG A 630 8.47 -3.37 -13.85
CA ARG A 630 9.88 -3.46 -14.20
C ARG A 630 10.19 -4.73 -14.97
N PHE A 631 9.65 -5.87 -14.54
CA PHE A 631 9.77 -7.12 -15.30
C PHE A 631 9.21 -6.96 -16.72
N ARG A 632 8.00 -6.40 -16.88
CA ARG A 632 7.39 -6.13 -18.20
C ARG A 632 8.29 -5.26 -19.08
N ALA A 633 8.86 -4.20 -18.51
CA ALA A 633 9.74 -3.28 -19.24
C ALA A 633 11.08 -3.91 -19.68
N LEU A 634 11.52 -4.97 -19.00
CA LEU A 634 12.77 -5.67 -19.31
C LEU A 634 12.62 -6.75 -20.39
N VAL A 635 11.39 -7.22 -20.65
CA VAL A 635 11.13 -8.27 -21.65
C VAL A 635 11.05 -7.62 -23.04
N PRO A 636 11.96 -7.95 -23.97
CA PRO A 636 11.90 -7.47 -25.34
C PRO A 636 10.81 -8.24 -26.09
N VAL A 637 9.57 -7.74 -26.07
CA VAL A 637 8.44 -8.44 -26.70
C VAL A 637 8.57 -8.40 -28.23
N ASP A 638 8.63 -9.57 -28.86
CA ASP A 638 8.47 -9.70 -30.31
C ASP A 638 7.04 -9.26 -30.66
N ARG A 639 6.88 -8.09 -31.27
CA ARG A 639 5.60 -7.67 -31.84
C ARG A 639 5.32 -8.56 -33.04
N VAL A 640 4.44 -9.54 -32.88
CA VAL A 640 3.88 -10.29 -34.01
C VAL A 640 3.10 -9.31 -34.88
N VAL A 641 3.73 -8.79 -35.93
CA VAL A 641 3.05 -8.22 -37.08
C VAL A 641 2.56 -9.42 -37.89
N ALA A 642 1.25 -9.55 -38.06
CA ALA A 642 0.68 -10.58 -38.92
C ALA A 642 1.18 -10.36 -40.36
N GLY A 643 2.11 -11.19 -40.84
CA GLY A 643 2.45 -11.23 -42.26
C GLY A 643 3.91 -11.43 -42.70
N GLU A 644 4.90 -11.67 -41.83
CA GLU A 644 6.25 -12.00 -42.29
C GLU A 644 6.86 -13.20 -41.53
N GLU A 645 7.41 -14.14 -42.30
CA GLU A 645 8.04 -15.36 -41.82
C GLU A 645 9.15 -15.08 -40.79
N ALA A 646 9.17 -15.90 -39.74
CA ALA A 646 10.15 -15.84 -38.67
C ALA A 646 11.57 -15.91 -39.22
N LYS A 647 12.32 -14.80 -39.11
CA LYS A 647 13.77 -14.83 -39.21
C LYS A 647 14.30 -15.59 -38.01
N THR A 648 14.75 -16.81 -38.30
CA THR A 648 15.46 -17.71 -37.41
C THR A 648 16.66 -16.97 -36.82
N CYS A 649 16.83 -17.07 -35.50
CA CYS A 649 17.98 -16.50 -34.79
C CYS A 649 19.27 -17.12 -35.35
N THR A 650 20.00 -16.36 -36.16
CA THR A 650 21.28 -16.79 -36.75
C THR A 650 22.44 -16.49 -35.80
N ARG A 651 23.11 -17.59 -35.40
CA ARG A 651 24.50 -17.80 -34.94
C ARG A 651 25.27 -16.67 -34.27
#